data_AF-A0A7D9JHU8-F1
#
_entry.id   AF-A0A7D9JHU8-F1
#
_cell.length_a   1.000
_cell.length_b   1.000
_cell.length_c   1.000
_cell.angle_alpha   90.00
_cell.angle_beta   90.00
_cell.angle_gamma   90.00
#
_symmetry.space_group_name_H-M   'P 1'
#
loop_
_entity.id
_entity.type
_entity.pdbx_description
1 polymer ?
#
loop_
_entity_poly.entity_id
_entity_poly.type
_entity_poly.pdbx_seq_one_letter_code
_entity_poly.pdbx_strand_id
1 'polypeptide(L)'
;MLCHALHASTNYPSVIIKSPDTDVFFIALNASSVIPSNVYFETVNQKNLRIISLDKVRLHYGPQWCSAFVGLHSFTGCDSISSFYGKGKATALKVARSKDEHANTFANLGVYIPSPAELIDELVKYVCHLYGYENESDVNLVRYHAFKSGKFEEELLPPNTNSLRMHINRAAYQCHIWRNATLPHFNTGNFTDHGWGIDGDGVVCVKWMNIPPAPASILELVNCKCTKGCGNNRCSCRKSSLKCTELCKCHDCQNSDANDESDDSDSYDCSQSNMWSLLLLAVPCLAVLPTDPPPKECFAEAATKYITCQHIIGRPAACHCTGVEPACYIKMILSKTVTKLNKTLFLINGTYPGPTIIVRYRGVVAIDVYNTMDEDTSIHFHGMRQRSVPWIDGVGNITQYPIPAHGKFRYIFRAQPQGTHWYHSHMRYQRDSGLFGALIVHEPEASFPFFPETFEDQPERKTVAIVDTMINPQTSLMGRTSVLPRYCLPDGSGIPVQFDHIRFQMNGQRLPRSAVFVGLNTQIEFYVVGGTNYRFRIISATKENIFVISIDHHKMYVMATDGYIVEPFETDYLVVHVSERYDFILKAKEDVPSGSKFPIRIQSLAVLCNDSSKLAGESYGFLVYKNRFEPMRPALPERLIVQNGRCNDKYNPCKVLNCPFEKMPKDYSNQGSYMMCFNVLVLHLRIPTPQGEYPSSVVKPEDEFFFNFHQTKDGLINGIKFDFPEEPILLSTDIKNECAYPVKCEKVGQRYCRHTVYLNDYGSSTRFVLSSLRLPVRITHPIHMHGHSYFIAKIGYPEYDESGRITVPNKDLKMPSCGHPTWSDGTPGGIVVDSTTVRKDTVIVPAGGYVVIHLLQNNPGWWFMHCHIDYHLNHGMAIAIGENPIAASTPPGPLHHATDEFCFTLRTFLFKENING
;
A
#
# COMPACT_ATOMS: atom_id res chain seq x y z
N MET A 1 13.31 -16.91 -15.62
CA MET A 1 13.71 -16.10 -14.45
C MET A 1 15.06 -15.41 -14.64
N LEU A 2 16.17 -16.14 -14.83
CA LEU A 2 17.51 -15.54 -14.98
C LEU A 2 17.64 -14.65 -16.23
N CYS A 3 17.03 -15.04 -17.37
CA CYS A 3 16.92 -14.17 -18.53
C CYS A 3 16.16 -12.87 -18.25
N HIS A 4 15.14 -12.90 -17.38
CA HIS A 4 14.42 -11.69 -16.97
C HIS A 4 15.26 -10.82 -16.04
N ALA A 5 16.05 -11.43 -15.14
CA ALA A 5 17.01 -10.69 -14.31
C ALA A 5 18.05 -9.97 -15.17
N LEU A 6 18.57 -10.64 -16.20
CA LEU A 6 19.47 -10.03 -17.19
C LEU A 6 18.78 -8.92 -17.99
N HIS A 7 17.54 -9.11 -18.43
CA HIS A 7 16.79 -8.07 -19.12
C HIS A 7 16.52 -6.85 -18.21
N ALA A 8 16.11 -7.07 -16.96
CA ALA A 8 15.88 -5.99 -16.00
C ALA A 8 17.16 -5.18 -15.72
N SER A 9 18.32 -5.83 -15.69
CA SER A 9 19.60 -5.16 -15.45
C SER A 9 19.98 -4.10 -16.49
N THR A 10 19.35 -4.09 -17.68
CA THR A 10 19.63 -3.05 -18.67
C THR A 10 19.08 -1.68 -18.27
N ASN A 11 18.01 -1.65 -17.47
CA ASN A 11 17.29 -0.42 -17.11
C ASN A 11 17.38 -0.09 -15.61
N TYR A 12 17.80 -1.04 -14.78
CA TYR A 12 17.81 -0.89 -13.33
C TYR A 12 19.20 -1.17 -12.73
N PRO A 13 19.68 -0.32 -11.80
CA PRO A 13 21.01 -0.47 -11.19
C PRO A 13 21.12 -1.68 -10.23
N SER A 14 19.98 -2.27 -9.87
CA SER A 14 19.87 -3.39 -8.95
C SER A 14 18.76 -4.34 -9.40
N VAL A 15 18.97 -5.64 -9.19
CA VAL A 15 18.01 -6.71 -9.52
C VAL A 15 17.82 -7.62 -8.31
N ILE A 16 16.57 -7.89 -7.94
CA ILE A 16 16.22 -8.81 -6.86
C ILE A 16 15.62 -10.08 -7.45
N ILE A 17 16.26 -11.23 -7.19
CA ILE A 17 15.74 -12.56 -7.51
C ILE A 17 15.08 -13.11 -6.25
N LYS A 18 13.77 -13.35 -6.30
CA LYS A 18 13.00 -13.88 -5.17
C LYS A 18 12.77 -15.38 -5.36
N SER A 19 13.26 -16.20 -4.44
CA SER A 19 12.99 -17.64 -4.45
C SER A 19 13.26 -18.29 -3.09
N PRO A 20 12.40 -19.21 -2.62
CA PRO A 20 12.70 -20.06 -1.46
C PRO A 20 13.69 -21.19 -1.80
N ASP A 21 13.95 -21.43 -3.09
CA ASP A 21 14.68 -22.59 -3.59
C ASP A 21 16.22 -22.38 -3.59
N THR A 22 16.93 -23.41 -3.14
CA THR A 22 18.38 -23.50 -3.10
C THR A 22 19.01 -23.64 -4.48
N ASP A 23 18.38 -24.37 -5.39
CA ASP A 23 18.86 -24.56 -6.76
C ASP A 23 18.95 -23.21 -7.44
N VAL A 24 17.88 -22.42 -7.30
CA VAL A 24 17.76 -21.05 -7.81
C VAL A 24 18.86 -20.12 -7.28
N PHE A 25 19.28 -20.27 -6.02
CA PHE A 25 20.37 -19.46 -5.45
C PHE A 25 21.71 -19.74 -6.11
N PHE A 26 22.09 -21.01 -6.29
CA PHE A 26 23.37 -21.33 -6.91
C PHE A 26 23.39 -20.96 -8.39
N ILE A 27 22.27 -21.12 -9.08
CA ILE A 27 22.11 -20.64 -10.46
C ILE A 27 22.27 -19.10 -10.50
N ALA A 28 21.61 -18.37 -9.60
CA ALA A 28 21.71 -16.92 -9.49
C ALA A 28 23.12 -16.45 -9.13
N LEU A 29 23.82 -17.15 -8.21
CA LEU A 29 25.19 -16.83 -7.83
C LEU A 29 26.13 -16.95 -9.04
N ASN A 30 25.99 -18.00 -9.85
CA ASN A 30 26.76 -18.15 -11.08
C ASN A 30 26.39 -17.09 -12.13
N ALA A 31 25.10 -16.86 -12.35
CA ALA A 31 24.61 -15.87 -13.31
C ALA A 31 24.92 -14.42 -12.92
N SER A 32 25.11 -14.12 -11.64
CA SER A 32 25.52 -12.78 -11.18
C SER A 32 26.81 -12.30 -11.84
N SER A 33 27.62 -13.21 -12.37
CA SER A 33 28.83 -12.84 -13.10
C SER A 33 28.61 -12.19 -14.46
N VAL A 34 27.44 -12.38 -15.06
CA VAL A 34 27.09 -11.88 -16.39
C VAL A 34 25.96 -10.85 -16.36
N ILE A 35 25.37 -10.59 -15.19
CA ILE A 35 24.32 -9.58 -15.00
C ILE A 35 24.99 -8.24 -14.65
N PRO A 36 24.88 -7.18 -15.50
CA PRO A 36 25.56 -5.89 -15.30
C PRO A 36 24.91 -4.96 -14.25
N SER A 37 24.33 -5.51 -13.18
CA SER A 37 23.70 -4.76 -12.08
C SER A 37 23.96 -5.45 -10.75
N ASN A 38 23.75 -4.74 -9.64
CA ASN A 38 23.87 -5.35 -8.31
C ASN A 38 22.79 -6.43 -8.13
N VAL A 39 23.19 -7.68 -7.88
CA VAL A 39 22.24 -8.79 -7.77
C VAL A 39 22.00 -9.17 -6.32
N TYR A 40 20.73 -9.13 -5.92
CA TYR A 40 20.26 -9.54 -4.60
C TYR A 40 19.38 -10.77 -4.70
N PHE A 41 19.48 -11.64 -3.71
CA PHE A 41 18.66 -12.85 -3.59
C PHE A 41 17.79 -12.76 -2.34
N GLU A 42 16.48 -12.77 -2.52
CA GLU A 42 15.49 -12.73 -1.44
C GLU A 42 14.93 -14.14 -1.20
N THR A 43 15.05 -14.62 0.03
CA THR A 43 14.56 -15.92 0.48
C THR A 43 13.83 -15.80 1.83
N VAL A 44 12.81 -16.64 2.04
CA VAL A 44 12.01 -16.68 3.26
C VAL A 44 12.33 -17.98 3.98
N ASN A 45 12.89 -17.91 5.19
CA ASN A 45 12.88 -19.05 6.10
C ASN A 45 11.71 -18.85 7.07
N GLN A 46 11.14 -19.93 7.63
CA GLN A 46 9.84 -20.07 8.33
C GLN A 46 9.41 -18.96 9.34
N LYS A 47 10.26 -17.97 9.66
CA LYS A 47 9.92 -16.78 10.45
C LYS A 47 10.52 -15.44 9.99
N ASN A 48 11.44 -15.40 9.01
CA ASN A 48 12.18 -14.18 8.64
C ASN A 48 12.49 -14.05 7.13
N LEU A 49 12.28 -12.84 6.60
CA LEU A 49 12.75 -12.43 5.28
C LEU A 49 14.27 -12.21 5.29
N ARG A 50 15.00 -12.81 4.34
CA ARG A 50 16.45 -12.62 4.18
C ARG A 50 16.79 -12.18 2.76
N ILE A 51 17.52 -11.06 2.64
CA ILE A 51 18.08 -10.59 1.36
C ILE A 51 19.60 -10.72 1.40
N ILE A 52 20.19 -11.34 0.38
CA ILE A 52 21.61 -11.67 0.27
C ILE A 52 22.17 -10.97 -0.98
N SER A 53 23.22 -10.16 -0.83
CA SER A 53 23.95 -9.61 -1.97
C SER A 53 24.87 -10.67 -2.56
N LEU A 54 24.61 -11.08 -3.81
CA LEU A 54 25.41 -12.08 -4.51
C LEU A 54 26.81 -11.57 -4.85
N ASP A 55 26.96 -10.27 -5.09
CA ASP A 55 28.26 -9.62 -5.32
C ASP A 55 29.17 -9.76 -4.11
N LYS A 56 28.63 -9.60 -2.89
CA LYS A 56 29.40 -9.81 -1.65
C LYS A 56 29.81 -11.26 -1.46
N VAL A 57 28.93 -12.21 -1.78
CA VAL A 57 29.26 -13.65 -1.74
C VAL A 57 30.40 -13.95 -2.71
N ARG A 58 30.33 -13.39 -3.93
CA ARG A 58 31.37 -13.54 -4.95
C ARG A 58 32.70 -12.92 -4.56
N LEU A 59 32.69 -11.73 -3.97
CA LEU A 59 33.89 -11.08 -3.44
C LEU A 59 34.57 -11.91 -2.34
N HIS A 60 33.79 -12.57 -1.49
CA HIS A 60 34.34 -13.36 -0.40
C HIS A 60 34.94 -14.69 -0.86
N TYR A 61 34.22 -15.46 -1.68
CA TYR A 61 34.63 -16.80 -2.09
C TYR A 61 35.53 -16.81 -3.33
N GLY A 62 35.53 -15.72 -4.11
CA GLY A 62 36.22 -15.64 -5.38
C GLY A 62 35.49 -16.38 -6.51
N PRO A 63 35.85 -16.09 -7.77
CA PRO A 63 35.16 -16.60 -8.95
C PRO A 63 35.25 -18.13 -9.10
N GLN A 64 36.36 -18.74 -8.67
CA GLN A 64 36.58 -20.18 -8.77
C GLN A 64 35.57 -20.95 -7.92
N TRP A 65 35.42 -20.60 -6.63
CA TRP A 65 34.46 -21.25 -5.74
C TRP A 65 33.01 -20.96 -6.11
N CYS A 66 32.70 -19.75 -6.56
CA CYS A 66 31.36 -19.44 -7.07
C CYS A 66 30.95 -20.35 -8.24
N SER A 67 31.88 -20.60 -9.17
CA SER A 67 31.67 -21.57 -10.25
C SER A 67 31.61 -23.02 -9.73
N ALA A 68 32.41 -23.35 -8.71
CA ALA A 68 32.44 -24.68 -8.11
C ALA A 68 31.14 -25.02 -7.36
N PHE A 69 30.48 -24.04 -6.72
CA PHE A 69 29.26 -24.31 -5.95
C PHE A 69 28.12 -24.86 -6.79
N VAL A 70 27.97 -24.42 -8.05
CA VAL A 70 26.95 -24.96 -8.96
C VAL A 70 27.23 -26.45 -9.26
N GLY A 71 28.50 -26.78 -9.53
CA GLY A 71 28.92 -28.16 -9.76
C GLY A 71 28.73 -29.03 -8.52
N LEU A 72 29.24 -28.58 -7.37
CA LEU A 72 29.14 -29.30 -6.10
C LEU A 72 27.68 -29.50 -5.68
N HIS A 73 26.82 -28.48 -5.82
CA HIS A 73 25.41 -28.56 -5.47
C HIS A 73 24.67 -29.58 -6.34
N SER A 74 24.86 -29.54 -7.67
CA SER A 74 24.28 -30.53 -8.58
C SER A 74 24.78 -31.96 -8.32
N PHE A 75 26.07 -32.12 -8.02
CA PHE A 75 26.69 -33.43 -7.82
C PHE A 75 26.30 -34.10 -6.49
N THR A 76 26.08 -33.31 -5.45
CA THR A 76 25.73 -33.80 -4.10
C THR A 76 24.23 -34.02 -3.91
N GLY A 77 23.45 -33.75 -4.95
CA GLY A 77 22.01 -33.95 -5.02
C GLY A 77 21.23 -32.64 -5.06
N CYS A 78 20.24 -32.55 -5.94
CA CYS A 78 19.31 -31.44 -6.05
C CYS A 78 17.94 -32.00 -6.47
N ASP A 79 16.96 -31.16 -6.77
CA ASP A 79 15.59 -31.63 -7.08
C ASP A 79 15.53 -32.62 -8.24
N SER A 80 16.50 -32.56 -9.15
CA SER A 80 16.60 -33.42 -10.33
C SER A 80 17.72 -34.46 -10.25
N ILE A 81 18.57 -34.44 -9.23
CA ILE A 81 19.76 -35.30 -9.14
C ILE A 81 19.81 -35.99 -7.78
N SER A 82 20.00 -37.31 -7.77
CA SER A 82 20.11 -38.12 -6.55
C SER A 82 21.21 -37.62 -5.60
N SER A 83 21.02 -37.80 -4.30
CA SER A 83 22.05 -37.51 -3.29
C SER A 83 22.80 -38.77 -2.88
N PHE A 84 23.95 -38.60 -2.23
CA PHE A 84 24.66 -39.70 -1.59
C PHE A 84 24.05 -39.95 -0.20
N TYR A 85 23.49 -41.13 0.00
CA TYR A 85 22.80 -41.48 1.24
C TYR A 85 23.72 -41.31 2.47
N GLY A 86 23.21 -40.68 3.53
CA GLY A 86 23.97 -40.37 4.74
C GLY A 86 25.08 -39.30 4.59
N LYS A 87 25.25 -38.69 3.41
CA LYS A 87 26.28 -37.67 3.15
C LYS A 87 25.61 -36.32 2.87
N GLY A 88 25.34 -35.56 3.95
CA GLY A 88 24.79 -34.21 3.84
C GLY A 88 25.70 -33.23 3.07
N LYS A 89 25.09 -32.18 2.50
CA LYS A 89 25.79 -31.13 1.74
C LYS A 89 26.91 -30.45 2.53
N ALA A 90 26.72 -30.28 3.84
CA ALA A 90 27.74 -29.75 4.74
C ALA A 90 29.02 -30.62 4.77
N THR A 91 28.85 -31.94 4.86
CA THR A 91 29.96 -32.92 4.84
C THR A 91 30.67 -32.89 3.49
N ALA A 92 29.90 -32.87 2.40
CA ALA A 92 30.44 -32.77 1.06
C ALA A 92 31.25 -31.48 0.85
N LEU A 93 30.73 -30.32 1.25
CA LEU A 93 31.46 -29.06 1.18
C LEU A 93 32.74 -29.06 2.02
N LYS A 94 32.72 -29.66 3.22
CA LYS A 94 33.90 -29.78 4.07
C LYS A 94 35.02 -30.59 3.39
N VAL A 95 34.66 -31.69 2.74
CA VAL A 95 35.58 -32.52 1.95
C VAL A 95 36.06 -31.79 0.71
N ALA A 96 35.18 -31.09 -0.01
CA ALA A 96 35.58 -30.31 -1.18
C ALA A 96 36.57 -29.20 -0.81
N ARG A 97 36.46 -28.61 0.38
CA ARG A 97 37.36 -27.54 0.84
C ARG A 97 38.68 -28.04 1.44
N SER A 98 38.87 -29.34 1.65
CA SER A 98 40.12 -29.84 2.22
C SER A 98 41.26 -29.95 1.20
N LYS A 99 40.95 -29.90 -0.10
CA LYS A 99 41.94 -29.87 -1.20
C LYS A 99 41.51 -28.86 -2.27
N ASP A 100 42.42 -27.97 -2.68
CA ASP A 100 42.13 -26.94 -3.69
C ASP A 100 41.76 -27.54 -5.06
N GLU A 101 42.27 -28.74 -5.37
CA GLU A 101 41.98 -29.49 -6.59
C GLU A 101 40.48 -29.75 -6.77
N HIS A 102 39.75 -30.00 -5.68
CA HIS A 102 38.30 -30.24 -5.73
C HIS A 102 37.51 -29.01 -6.20
N ALA A 103 37.96 -27.80 -5.85
CA ALA A 103 37.33 -26.57 -6.33
C ALA A 103 37.42 -26.47 -7.86
N ASN A 104 38.56 -26.84 -8.44
CA ASN A 104 38.74 -26.88 -9.89
C ASN A 104 37.89 -27.99 -10.53
N THR A 105 37.82 -29.18 -9.93
CA THR A 105 36.97 -30.28 -10.39
C THR A 105 35.51 -29.84 -10.51
N PHE A 106 34.95 -29.25 -9.45
CA PHE A 106 33.54 -28.83 -9.46
C PHE A 106 33.29 -27.57 -10.31
N ALA A 107 34.27 -26.68 -10.47
CA ALA A 107 34.15 -25.54 -11.37
C ALA A 107 34.09 -25.97 -12.84
N ASN A 108 34.68 -27.11 -13.20
CA ASN A 108 34.67 -27.66 -14.56
C ASN A 108 33.51 -28.63 -14.84
N LEU A 109 32.79 -29.08 -13.82
CA LEU A 109 31.61 -29.93 -14.01
C LEU A 109 30.53 -29.19 -14.83
N GLY A 110 30.06 -29.80 -15.91
CA GLY A 110 29.04 -29.24 -16.80
C GLY A 110 29.52 -28.13 -17.75
N VAL A 111 30.83 -27.85 -17.80
CA VAL A 111 31.40 -26.95 -18.81
C VAL A 111 31.40 -27.62 -20.18
N TYR A 112 31.78 -28.89 -20.24
CA TYR A 112 31.75 -29.72 -21.44
C TYR A 112 30.85 -30.93 -21.24
N ILE A 113 30.10 -31.28 -22.28
CA ILE A 113 29.29 -32.50 -22.33
C ILE A 113 29.62 -33.25 -23.62
N PRO A 114 30.02 -34.54 -23.56
CA PRO A 114 30.25 -35.33 -22.34
C PRO A 114 31.47 -34.84 -21.54
N SER A 115 31.49 -35.13 -20.24
CA SER A 115 32.63 -34.76 -19.35
C SER A 115 33.93 -35.46 -19.78
N PRO A 116 35.09 -34.79 -19.74
CA PRO A 116 36.40 -35.40 -19.97
C PRO A 116 36.68 -36.57 -19.03
N ALA A 117 37.45 -37.56 -19.49
CA ALA A 117 37.77 -38.75 -18.70
C ALA A 117 38.53 -38.39 -17.40
N GLU A 118 39.46 -37.43 -17.49
CA GLU A 118 40.24 -36.94 -16.35
C GLU A 118 39.33 -36.32 -15.29
N LEU A 119 38.30 -35.58 -15.71
CA LEU A 119 37.34 -34.96 -14.79
C LEU A 119 36.50 -36.02 -14.08
N ILE A 120 36.11 -37.08 -14.78
CA ILE A 120 35.38 -38.22 -14.20
C ILE A 120 36.25 -38.90 -13.14
N ASP A 121 37.53 -39.15 -13.43
CA ASP A 121 38.45 -39.79 -12.50
C ASP A 121 38.67 -38.94 -11.23
N GLU A 122 38.75 -37.62 -11.35
CA GLU A 122 38.82 -36.71 -10.20
C GLU A 122 37.53 -36.72 -9.35
N LEU A 123 36.35 -36.83 -9.97
CA LEU A 123 35.09 -36.97 -9.26
C LEU A 123 34.99 -38.32 -8.52
N VAL A 124 35.53 -39.39 -9.11
CA VAL A 124 35.62 -40.71 -8.45
C VAL A 124 36.51 -40.63 -7.21
N LYS A 125 37.70 -40.03 -7.31
CA LYS A 125 38.58 -39.78 -6.15
C LYS A 125 37.90 -38.95 -5.07
N TYR A 126 37.16 -37.91 -5.45
CA TYR A 126 36.38 -37.11 -4.51
C TYR A 126 35.33 -37.96 -3.79
N VAL A 127 34.64 -38.88 -4.46
CA VAL A 127 33.69 -39.79 -3.81
C VAL A 127 34.40 -40.74 -2.85
N CYS A 128 35.56 -41.31 -3.20
CA CYS A 128 36.35 -42.11 -2.25
C CYS A 128 36.69 -41.30 -0.98
N HIS A 129 37.12 -40.04 -1.15
CA HIS A 129 37.40 -39.11 -0.05
C HIS A 129 36.14 -38.82 0.80
N LEU A 130 34.97 -38.61 0.17
CA LEU A 130 33.69 -38.39 0.86
C LEU A 130 33.28 -39.57 1.76
N TYR A 131 33.72 -40.78 1.41
CA TYR A 131 33.50 -41.99 2.20
C TYR A 131 34.66 -42.32 3.17
N GLY A 132 35.65 -41.43 3.29
CA GLY A 132 36.74 -41.53 4.28
C GLY A 132 38.02 -42.18 3.76
N TYR A 133 38.15 -42.39 2.45
CA TYR A 133 39.28 -43.06 1.81
C TYR A 133 40.02 -42.10 0.88
N GLU A 134 40.81 -41.19 1.45
CA GLU A 134 41.40 -40.03 0.72
C GLU A 134 42.45 -40.39 -0.34
N ASN A 135 43.05 -41.58 -0.23
CA ASN A 135 44.11 -42.07 -1.12
C ASN A 135 43.61 -43.13 -2.11
N GLU A 136 42.31 -43.42 -2.11
CA GLU A 136 41.72 -44.41 -3.01
C GLU A 136 41.12 -43.75 -4.26
N SER A 137 41.15 -44.48 -5.36
CA SER A 137 40.59 -44.05 -6.66
C SER A 137 39.60 -45.05 -7.25
N ASP A 138 39.32 -46.14 -6.53
CA ASP A 138 38.34 -47.16 -6.93
C ASP A 138 37.22 -47.26 -5.89
N VAL A 139 36.03 -46.77 -6.26
CA VAL A 139 34.84 -46.84 -5.39
C VAL A 139 34.36 -48.26 -5.14
N ASN A 140 34.65 -49.24 -6.00
CA ASN A 140 34.33 -50.64 -5.73
C ASN A 140 35.23 -51.21 -4.63
N LEU A 141 36.50 -50.79 -4.59
CA LEU A 141 37.43 -51.17 -3.52
C LEU A 141 36.99 -50.55 -2.19
N VAL A 142 36.61 -49.28 -2.18
CA VAL A 142 36.00 -48.62 -1.02
C VAL A 142 34.72 -49.34 -0.58
N ARG A 143 33.86 -49.72 -1.53
CA ARG A 143 32.64 -50.51 -1.26
C ARG A 143 32.95 -51.85 -0.63
N TYR A 144 33.98 -52.55 -1.11
CA TYR A 144 34.45 -53.83 -0.56
C TYR A 144 35.00 -53.67 0.85
N HIS A 145 35.82 -52.64 1.11
CA HIS A 145 36.35 -52.35 2.44
C HIS A 145 35.25 -52.01 3.45
N ALA A 146 34.28 -51.18 3.05
CA ALA A 146 33.11 -50.84 3.87
C ALA A 146 32.22 -52.06 4.15
N PHE A 147 32.04 -52.96 3.17
CA PHE A 147 31.32 -54.22 3.37
C PHE A 147 32.06 -55.15 4.36
N LYS A 148 33.39 -55.23 4.28
CA LYS A 148 34.20 -56.11 5.13
C LYS A 148 34.22 -55.69 6.61
N SER A 149 33.95 -54.43 6.93
CA SER A 149 34.00 -53.94 8.33
C SER A 149 32.84 -54.41 9.22
N GLY A 150 31.84 -55.14 8.68
CA GLY A 150 30.87 -55.91 9.47
C GLY A 150 29.79 -55.12 10.21
N LYS A 151 29.70 -53.80 10.01
CA LYS A 151 28.63 -52.91 10.50
C LYS A 151 28.18 -52.00 9.36
N PHE A 152 27.18 -52.39 8.58
CA PHE A 152 26.63 -51.50 7.56
C PHE A 152 25.16 -51.83 7.26
N GLU A 153 24.40 -50.76 7.06
CA GLU A 153 23.13 -50.76 6.33
C GLU A 153 23.49 -50.61 4.83
N GLU A 154 22.74 -51.26 3.93
CA GLU A 154 23.06 -51.33 2.50
C GLU A 154 23.19 -49.94 1.86
N GLU A 155 22.36 -49.01 2.33
CA GLU A 155 22.24 -47.63 1.90
C GLU A 155 23.49 -46.80 2.21
N LEU A 156 24.29 -47.19 3.22
CA LEU A 156 25.50 -46.48 3.63
C LEU A 156 26.74 -46.84 2.78
N LEU A 157 26.63 -47.82 1.89
CA LEU A 157 27.72 -48.21 1.00
C LEU A 157 27.91 -47.16 -0.12
N PRO A 158 29.16 -46.86 -0.54
CA PRO A 158 29.40 -46.01 -1.70
C PRO A 158 28.84 -46.64 -2.97
N PRO A 159 28.44 -45.85 -3.98
CA PRO A 159 27.95 -46.39 -5.25
C PRO A 159 29.02 -47.25 -5.93
N ASN A 160 28.58 -48.26 -6.68
CA ASN A 160 29.49 -48.97 -7.58
C ASN A 160 29.92 -48.05 -8.74
N THR A 161 31.00 -48.42 -9.41
CA THR A 161 31.59 -47.62 -10.51
C THR A 161 30.58 -47.30 -11.63
N ASN A 162 29.72 -48.24 -12.00
CA ASN A 162 28.77 -48.03 -13.10
C ASN A 162 27.67 -47.02 -12.70
N SER A 163 27.12 -47.18 -11.50
CA SER A 163 26.11 -46.27 -10.94
C SER A 163 26.68 -44.86 -10.72
N LEU A 164 27.90 -44.76 -10.20
CA LEU A 164 28.58 -43.48 -10.03
C LEU A 164 28.82 -42.77 -11.36
N ARG A 165 29.21 -43.50 -12.41
CA ARG A 165 29.38 -42.91 -13.75
C ARG A 165 28.06 -42.37 -14.30
N MET A 166 26.95 -43.07 -14.11
CA MET A 166 25.63 -42.56 -14.52
C MET A 166 25.21 -41.33 -13.72
N HIS A 167 25.51 -41.30 -12.42
CA HIS A 167 25.31 -40.13 -11.56
C HIS A 167 26.14 -38.91 -11.99
N ILE A 168 27.43 -39.11 -12.29
CA ILE A 168 28.32 -38.06 -12.80
C ILE A 168 27.75 -37.47 -14.11
N ASN A 169 27.30 -38.32 -15.03
CA ASN A 169 26.72 -37.86 -16.29
C ASN A 169 25.46 -37.02 -16.10
N ARG A 170 24.56 -37.43 -15.20
CA ARG A 170 23.36 -36.66 -14.86
C ARG A 170 23.73 -35.31 -14.25
N ALA A 171 24.61 -35.31 -13.24
CA ALA A 171 25.04 -34.09 -12.57
C ALA A 171 25.72 -33.11 -13.54
N ALA A 172 26.57 -33.63 -14.46
CA ALA A 172 27.20 -32.82 -15.49
C ALA A 172 26.16 -32.19 -16.44
N TYR A 173 25.16 -32.96 -16.87
CA TYR A 173 24.05 -32.48 -17.69
C TYR A 173 23.25 -31.37 -17.03
N GLN A 174 22.85 -31.58 -15.77
CA GLN A 174 22.12 -30.58 -15.00
C GLN A 174 22.95 -29.30 -14.80
N CYS A 175 24.23 -29.45 -14.46
CA CYS A 175 25.14 -28.32 -14.27
C CYS A 175 25.33 -27.53 -15.56
N HIS A 176 25.37 -28.18 -16.73
CA HIS A 176 25.47 -27.52 -18.03
C HIS A 176 24.25 -26.66 -18.35
N ILE A 177 23.04 -27.14 -18.04
CA ILE A 177 21.81 -26.35 -18.16
C ILE A 177 21.88 -25.12 -17.24
N TRP A 178 22.24 -25.31 -15.98
CA TRP A 178 22.32 -24.23 -14.99
C TRP A 178 23.36 -23.16 -15.33
N ARG A 179 24.53 -23.56 -15.87
CA ARG A 179 25.57 -22.63 -16.32
C ARG A 179 25.11 -21.75 -17.47
N ASN A 180 24.17 -22.22 -18.26
CA ASN A 180 23.63 -21.53 -19.43
C ASN A 180 22.23 -20.93 -19.20
N ALA A 181 21.79 -20.79 -17.94
CA ALA A 181 20.44 -20.32 -17.59
C ALA A 181 20.11 -18.87 -17.98
N THR A 182 21.10 -18.10 -18.43
CA THR A 182 20.93 -16.73 -18.95
C THR A 182 20.70 -16.68 -20.46
N LEU A 183 20.83 -17.81 -21.16
CA LEU A 183 20.60 -17.91 -22.61
C LEU A 183 19.12 -18.21 -22.90
N PRO A 184 18.41 -17.36 -23.65
CA PRO A 184 16.96 -17.50 -23.88
C PRO A 184 16.59 -18.71 -24.76
N HIS A 185 17.51 -19.18 -25.60
CA HIS A 185 17.30 -20.30 -26.53
C HIS A 185 18.46 -21.31 -26.45
N PHE A 186 18.70 -21.83 -25.25
CA PHE A 186 19.73 -22.83 -25.02
C PHE A 186 19.27 -24.22 -25.49
N ASN A 187 20.01 -24.83 -26.41
CA ASN A 187 19.76 -26.22 -26.83
C ASN A 187 20.40 -27.16 -25.81
N THR A 188 19.58 -27.93 -25.09
CA THR A 188 20.04 -28.84 -24.04
C THR A 188 20.56 -30.17 -24.58
N GLY A 189 20.34 -30.50 -25.86
CA GLY A 189 20.63 -31.84 -26.38
C GLY A 189 19.65 -32.91 -25.87
N ASN A 190 19.99 -34.18 -26.09
CA ASN A 190 19.15 -35.31 -25.69
C ASN A 190 19.53 -35.83 -24.28
N PHE A 191 18.59 -35.74 -23.34
CA PHE A 191 18.81 -36.12 -21.95
C PHE A 191 19.07 -37.64 -21.77
N THR A 192 18.61 -38.50 -22.68
CA THR A 192 18.78 -39.96 -22.57
C THR A 192 20.24 -40.41 -22.65
N ASP A 193 21.11 -39.59 -23.24
CA ASP A 193 22.54 -39.87 -23.36
C ASP A 193 23.30 -39.55 -22.06
N HIS A 194 22.62 -38.97 -21.07
CA HIS A 194 23.21 -38.44 -19.85
C HIS A 194 22.72 -39.10 -18.57
N GLY A 195 22.33 -40.38 -18.63
CA GLY A 195 21.97 -41.17 -17.44
C GLY A 195 20.48 -41.12 -17.07
N TRP A 196 19.64 -40.74 -18.03
CA TRP A 196 18.18 -40.77 -17.96
C TRP A 196 17.62 -41.76 -19.00
N GLY A 197 16.43 -42.28 -18.77
CA GLY A 197 15.70 -43.17 -19.68
C GLY A 197 14.24 -42.75 -19.81
N ILE A 198 13.52 -43.47 -20.67
CA ILE A 198 12.06 -43.39 -20.80
C ILE A 198 11.54 -44.78 -20.48
N ASP A 199 10.59 -44.89 -19.55
CA ASP A 199 9.97 -46.16 -19.21
C ASP A 199 8.86 -46.57 -20.21
N GLY A 200 8.20 -47.69 -19.94
CA GLY A 200 7.16 -48.25 -20.82
C GLY A 200 5.93 -47.35 -20.99
N ASP A 201 5.71 -46.40 -20.08
CA ASP A 201 4.58 -45.48 -20.08
C ASP A 201 4.96 -44.09 -20.64
N GLY A 202 6.20 -43.92 -21.11
CA GLY A 202 6.69 -42.66 -21.67
C GLY A 202 7.18 -41.66 -20.62
N VAL A 203 7.36 -42.07 -19.37
CA VAL A 203 7.82 -41.21 -18.27
C VAL A 203 9.33 -41.22 -18.18
N VAL A 204 9.93 -40.06 -17.90
CA VAL A 204 11.38 -39.92 -17.72
C VAL A 204 11.79 -40.59 -16.41
N CYS A 205 12.70 -41.56 -16.49
CA CYS A 205 13.17 -42.33 -15.35
C CYS A 205 14.70 -42.27 -15.21
N VAL A 206 15.21 -42.51 -13.99
CA VAL A 206 16.66 -42.52 -13.73
C VAL A 206 17.26 -43.81 -14.28
N LYS A 207 18.24 -43.68 -15.16
CA LYS A 207 19.06 -44.83 -15.60
C LYS A 207 20.18 -45.06 -14.59
N TRP A 208 19.93 -45.91 -13.61
CA TRP A 208 20.89 -46.17 -12.53
C TRP A 208 22.17 -46.84 -13.01
N MET A 209 22.08 -47.78 -13.94
CA MET A 209 23.22 -48.51 -14.50
C MET A 209 23.01 -48.79 -15.98
N ASN A 210 24.12 -48.95 -16.70
CA ASN A 210 24.14 -49.42 -18.10
C ASN A 210 24.39 -50.94 -18.20
N ILE A 211 24.52 -51.61 -17.07
CA ILE A 211 24.69 -53.06 -16.95
C ILE A 211 23.69 -53.62 -15.95
N PRO A 212 23.36 -54.92 -15.99
CA PRO A 212 22.52 -55.55 -14.98
C PRO A 212 23.07 -55.35 -13.55
N PRO A 213 22.20 -55.22 -12.53
CA PRO A 213 22.61 -54.96 -11.14
C PRO A 213 23.47 -56.08 -10.53
N ALA A 214 23.31 -57.31 -11.01
CA ALA A 214 24.14 -58.46 -10.67
C ALA A 214 24.15 -59.46 -11.84
N PRO A 215 25.13 -60.39 -11.90
CA PRO A 215 25.11 -61.52 -12.82
C PRO A 215 23.81 -62.32 -12.72
N ALA A 216 23.32 -62.84 -13.86
CA ALA A 216 22.08 -63.61 -13.92
C ALA A 216 22.05 -64.80 -12.94
N SER A 217 23.19 -65.48 -12.75
CA SER A 217 23.33 -66.58 -11.80
C SER A 217 23.09 -66.17 -10.34
N ILE A 218 23.43 -64.93 -9.96
CA ILE A 218 23.15 -64.40 -8.61
C ILE A 218 21.68 -64.01 -8.51
N LEU A 219 21.13 -63.31 -9.51
CA LEU A 219 19.72 -62.90 -9.52
C LEU A 219 18.76 -64.12 -9.50
N GLU A 220 19.15 -65.23 -10.12
CA GLU A 220 18.40 -66.50 -10.08
C GLU A 220 18.41 -67.19 -8.70
N LEU A 221 19.41 -66.91 -7.86
CA LEU A 221 19.50 -67.44 -6.49
C LEU A 221 18.75 -66.58 -5.49
N VAL A 222 18.52 -65.30 -5.81
CA VAL A 222 17.92 -64.29 -4.92
C VAL A 222 16.39 -64.21 -5.08
N ASN A 223 15.81 -64.78 -6.13
CA ASN A 223 14.36 -64.78 -6.36
C ASN A 223 13.70 -66.17 -6.29
N CYS A 224 12.44 -66.21 -5.86
CA CYS A 224 11.64 -67.43 -5.93
C CYS A 224 10.90 -67.56 -7.27
N LYS A 225 10.68 -68.81 -7.70
CA LYS A 225 9.93 -69.15 -8.93
C LYS A 225 8.47 -69.53 -8.64
N CYS A 226 7.89 -69.02 -7.56
CA CYS A 226 6.53 -69.34 -7.16
C CYS A 226 5.51 -68.77 -8.14
N THR A 227 4.56 -69.58 -8.60
CA THR A 227 3.56 -69.19 -9.62
C THR A 227 2.17 -68.91 -9.06
N LYS A 228 1.88 -69.28 -7.80
CA LYS A 228 0.61 -69.02 -7.10
C LYS A 228 0.88 -68.72 -5.63
N GLY A 229 0.60 -67.48 -5.19
CA GLY A 229 0.50 -67.00 -3.80
C GLY A 229 1.48 -67.54 -2.75
N CYS A 230 2.30 -66.67 -2.15
CA CYS A 230 3.30 -67.04 -1.13
C CYS A 230 2.73 -67.32 0.29
N GLY A 231 1.47 -67.77 0.36
CA GLY A 231 0.70 -67.98 1.59
C GLY A 231 0.99 -69.26 2.36
N ASN A 232 1.73 -70.20 1.77
CA ASN A 232 2.00 -71.53 2.36
C ASN A 232 3.47 -71.95 2.18
N ASN A 233 3.88 -73.06 2.82
CA ASN A 233 5.26 -73.58 2.85
C ASN A 233 5.82 -74.05 1.49
N ARG A 234 5.12 -73.79 0.38
CA ARG A 234 5.61 -74.03 -0.99
C ARG A 234 6.52 -72.92 -1.49
N CYS A 235 6.53 -71.76 -0.82
CA CYS A 235 7.45 -70.68 -1.12
C CYS A 235 8.86 -71.01 -0.58
N SER A 236 9.86 -71.00 -1.47
CA SER A 236 11.26 -71.24 -1.09
C SER A 236 11.80 -70.14 -0.16
N CYS A 237 11.44 -68.88 -0.40
CA CYS A 237 11.79 -67.77 0.49
C CYS A 237 11.25 -68.03 1.89
N ARG A 238 9.93 -68.30 2.02
CA ARG A 238 9.28 -68.56 3.30
C ARG A 238 9.85 -69.79 4.02
N LYS A 239 10.17 -70.85 3.29
CA LYS A 239 10.80 -72.06 3.84
C LYS A 239 12.20 -71.79 4.39
N SER A 240 12.94 -70.88 3.76
CA SER A 240 14.25 -70.43 4.21
C SER A 240 14.19 -69.26 5.21
N SER A 241 13.00 -68.95 5.75
CA SER A 241 12.76 -67.80 6.64
C SER A 241 13.14 -66.44 6.05
N LEU A 242 13.09 -66.31 4.73
CA LEU A 242 13.32 -65.09 3.98
C LEU A 242 12.00 -64.51 3.46
N LYS A 243 11.92 -63.18 3.41
CA LYS A 243 10.83 -62.46 2.74
C LYS A 243 11.03 -62.49 1.22
N CYS A 244 9.93 -62.49 0.49
CA CYS A 244 9.97 -62.35 -0.96
C CYS A 244 10.26 -60.89 -1.30
N THR A 245 11.26 -60.65 -2.13
CA THR A 245 11.63 -59.33 -2.65
C THR A 245 10.88 -59.02 -3.94
N GLU A 246 11.00 -57.78 -4.42
CA GLU A 246 10.42 -57.35 -5.71
C GLU A 246 10.97 -58.12 -6.93
N LEU A 247 12.12 -58.78 -6.77
CA LEU A 247 12.71 -59.65 -7.80
C LEU A 247 12.00 -61.02 -7.92
N CYS A 248 11.15 -61.39 -6.95
CA CYS A 248 10.37 -62.62 -6.95
C CYS A 248 9.20 -62.56 -7.93
N LYS A 249 9.00 -63.62 -8.73
CA LYS A 249 7.99 -63.66 -9.81
C LYS A 249 6.58 -64.07 -9.34
N CYS A 250 6.29 -63.98 -8.05
CA CYS A 250 5.02 -64.42 -7.48
C CYS A 250 3.93 -63.35 -7.61
N HIS A 251 2.78 -63.70 -8.18
CA HIS A 251 1.56 -62.89 -8.10
C HIS A 251 0.89 -63.03 -6.72
N ASP A 252 0.41 -61.92 -6.16
CA ASP A 252 -0.29 -61.80 -4.87
C ASP A 252 0.51 -62.40 -3.69
N CYS A 253 1.71 -61.83 -3.46
CA CYS A 253 2.66 -62.36 -2.51
C CYS A 253 2.32 -62.04 -1.04
N GLN A 254 1.76 -63.02 -0.33
CA GLN A 254 1.53 -62.96 1.12
C GLN A 254 2.81 -63.10 1.99
N ASN A 255 4.00 -63.19 1.37
CA ASN A 255 5.30 -63.29 2.04
C ASN A 255 6.20 -62.09 1.67
N SER A 256 5.60 -60.96 1.31
CA SER A 256 6.27 -59.67 1.11
C SER A 256 6.10 -58.80 2.36
N ASP A 257 6.83 -57.70 2.45
CA ASP A 257 6.71 -56.73 3.55
C ASP A 257 5.59 -55.70 3.33
N ALA A 258 4.63 -56.01 2.45
CA ALA A 258 3.50 -55.14 2.13
C ALA A 258 2.45 -55.11 3.26
N ASN A 259 2.79 -54.40 4.33
CA ASN A 259 1.85 -53.63 5.15
C ASN A 259 2.34 -52.18 5.38
N ASP A 260 3.34 -51.71 4.62
CA ASP A 260 3.55 -50.28 4.39
C ASP A 260 2.92 -49.95 3.03
N GLU A 261 1.62 -49.64 3.04
CA GLU A 261 1.18 -48.52 2.21
C GLU A 261 1.95 -47.33 2.75
N SER A 262 2.99 -46.90 2.04
CA SER A 262 3.64 -45.63 2.35
C SER A 262 2.62 -44.54 2.08
N ASP A 263 2.00 -44.08 3.16
CA ASP A 263 1.37 -42.78 3.29
C ASP A 263 2.17 -41.75 2.47
N ASP A 264 1.49 -41.12 1.52
CA ASP A 264 1.78 -39.77 1.06
C ASP A 264 1.65 -38.81 2.27
N SER A 265 2.56 -38.83 3.24
CA SER A 265 2.72 -37.74 4.24
C SER A 265 3.90 -37.95 5.19
N ASP A 266 5.11 -38.21 4.71
CA ASP A 266 6.28 -37.92 5.53
C ASP A 266 6.76 -36.50 5.24
N SER A 267 6.38 -35.63 6.17
CA SER A 267 7.09 -34.40 6.45
C SER A 267 8.58 -34.70 6.53
N TYR A 268 9.31 -34.42 5.45
CA TYR A 268 10.74 -34.24 5.57
C TYR A 268 10.95 -33.04 6.49
N ASP A 269 11.20 -33.33 7.77
CA ASP A 269 12.02 -32.48 8.62
C ASP A 269 13.39 -32.41 7.94
N CYS A 270 13.50 -31.52 6.95
CA CYS A 270 14.76 -31.02 6.46
C CYS A 270 15.37 -30.15 7.56
N SER A 271 15.85 -30.82 8.61
CA SER A 271 17.09 -30.44 9.27
C SER A 271 18.27 -30.70 8.30
N GLN A 272 18.14 -30.25 7.05
CA GLN A 272 19.31 -29.95 6.26
C GLN A 272 20.04 -28.86 7.05
N SER A 273 21.21 -29.23 7.56
CA SER A 273 22.29 -28.26 7.69
C SER A 273 22.56 -27.73 6.28
N ASN A 274 21.74 -26.73 5.90
CA ASN A 274 21.74 -26.13 4.60
C ASN A 274 23.16 -25.61 4.34
N MET A 275 23.72 -25.95 3.18
CA MET A 275 25.02 -25.44 2.73
C MET A 275 25.07 -23.90 2.83
N TRP A 276 23.90 -23.25 2.71
CA TRP A 276 23.61 -21.88 3.06
C TRP A 276 24.11 -21.43 4.44
N SER A 277 23.77 -22.16 5.51
CA SER A 277 24.12 -21.77 6.88
C SER A 277 25.63 -21.77 7.10
N LEU A 278 26.35 -22.73 6.48
CA LEU A 278 27.82 -22.81 6.53
C LEU A 278 28.54 -21.79 5.64
N LEU A 279 28.02 -21.52 4.43
CA LEU A 279 28.54 -20.48 3.53
C LEU A 279 28.38 -19.06 4.10
N LEU A 280 27.43 -18.86 5.00
CA LEU A 280 27.12 -17.54 5.58
C LEU A 280 27.77 -17.34 6.95
N LEU A 281 28.32 -18.38 7.57
CA LEU A 281 29.09 -18.31 8.82
C LEU A 281 30.56 -17.87 8.62
N ALA A 282 31.12 -18.04 7.42
CA ALA A 282 32.52 -17.70 7.13
C ALA A 282 32.73 -16.26 6.59
N VAL A 283 31.65 -15.52 6.31
CA VAL A 283 31.70 -14.10 5.92
C VAL A 283 31.29 -13.24 7.12
N PRO A 284 32.21 -12.65 7.90
CA PRO A 284 31.87 -11.91 9.12
C PRO A 284 31.12 -10.59 8.89
N CYS A 285 30.80 -10.27 7.63
CA CYS A 285 30.19 -8.99 7.23
C CYS A 285 29.32 -9.14 5.98
N LEU A 286 28.45 -10.15 5.94
CA LEU A 286 27.29 -10.06 5.05
C LEU A 286 26.29 -9.12 5.67
N ALA A 287 25.81 -8.16 4.87
CA ALA A 287 24.63 -7.38 5.22
C ALA A 287 23.42 -8.34 5.20
N VAL A 288 23.29 -9.13 6.26
CA VAL A 288 21.98 -9.58 6.73
C VAL A 288 21.24 -8.26 6.96
N LEU A 289 20.07 -8.12 6.35
CA LEU A 289 19.15 -7.06 6.75
C LEU A 289 19.11 -7.04 8.29
N PRO A 290 19.11 -5.87 8.94
CA PRO A 290 18.71 -5.86 10.33
C PRO A 290 17.36 -6.58 10.38
N THR A 291 17.31 -7.78 10.95
CA THR A 291 16.03 -8.33 11.39
C THR A 291 15.52 -7.27 12.34
N ASP A 292 14.36 -6.67 12.01
CA ASP A 292 13.77 -5.70 12.93
C ASP A 292 13.68 -6.39 14.29
N PRO A 293 14.14 -5.72 15.36
CA PRO A 293 14.17 -6.36 16.66
C PRO A 293 12.72 -6.65 17.08
N PRO A 294 12.49 -7.59 18.01
CA PRO A 294 11.16 -7.87 18.52
C PRO A 294 10.42 -6.57 18.90
N PRO A 295 9.09 -6.48 18.72
CA PRO A 295 8.35 -5.22 18.92
C PRO A 295 8.69 -4.50 20.23
N LYS A 296 8.88 -5.24 21.32
CA LYS A 296 9.32 -4.71 22.62
C LYS A 296 10.60 -3.87 22.54
N GLU A 297 11.60 -4.33 21.82
CA GLU A 297 12.87 -3.62 21.61
C GLU A 297 12.71 -2.49 20.60
N CYS A 298 11.93 -2.69 19.55
CA CYS A 298 11.65 -1.69 18.51
C CYS A 298 10.95 -0.44 19.07
N PHE A 299 9.96 -0.60 19.96
CA PHE A 299 9.31 0.51 20.66
C PHE A 299 10.19 1.11 21.75
N ALA A 300 11.06 0.32 22.40
CA ALA A 300 12.01 0.83 23.40
C ALA A 300 13.04 1.79 22.78
N GLU A 301 13.48 1.54 21.55
CA GLU A 301 14.42 2.41 20.81
C GLU A 301 13.89 3.86 20.66
N ALA A 302 12.58 4.02 20.51
CA ALA A 302 11.96 5.34 20.34
C ALA A 302 11.68 6.05 21.66
N ALA A 303 11.71 5.35 22.80
CA ALA A 303 11.30 5.88 24.09
C ALA A 303 12.08 7.14 24.51
N THR A 304 13.35 7.23 24.12
CA THR A 304 14.23 8.38 24.38
C THR A 304 14.25 9.41 23.25
N LYS A 305 13.56 9.14 22.13
CA LYS A 305 13.59 9.95 20.89
C LYS A 305 12.30 10.75 20.65
N TYR A 306 11.23 10.50 21.41
CA TYR A 306 9.96 11.18 21.20
C TYR A 306 10.07 12.69 21.39
N ILE A 307 9.57 13.45 20.42
CA ILE A 307 9.44 14.90 20.57
C ILE A 307 8.28 15.23 21.51
N THR A 308 8.40 16.35 22.23
CA THR A 308 7.33 16.86 23.08
C THR A 308 6.48 17.84 22.29
N CYS A 309 5.18 17.56 22.19
CA CYS A 309 4.23 18.48 21.56
C CYS A 309 3.88 19.62 22.52
N GLN A 310 3.99 20.86 22.05
CA GLN A 310 3.79 22.06 22.85
C GLN A 310 2.31 22.39 22.96
N HIS A 311 1.83 22.63 24.19
CA HIS A 311 0.45 23.06 24.41
C HIS A 311 0.27 24.53 24.03
N ILE A 312 -0.70 24.82 23.16
CA ILE A 312 -1.03 26.18 22.73
C ILE A 312 -2.41 26.54 23.29
N ILE A 313 -2.51 27.65 24.02
CA ILE A 313 -3.77 28.04 24.67
C ILE A 313 -4.86 28.27 23.62
N GLY A 314 -5.99 27.56 23.78
CA GLY A 314 -7.13 27.69 22.88
C GLY A 314 -6.89 27.15 21.47
N ARG A 315 -5.86 26.32 21.27
CA ARG A 315 -5.52 25.65 20.01
C ARG A 315 -5.12 24.20 20.29
N PRO A 316 -5.09 23.32 19.28
CA PRO A 316 -4.49 22.00 19.42
C PRO A 316 -3.01 22.13 19.79
N ALA A 317 -2.47 21.14 20.52
CA ALA A 317 -1.03 21.06 20.76
C ALA A 317 -0.26 20.94 19.43
N ALA A 318 1.00 21.36 19.38
CA ALA A 318 1.81 21.33 18.16
C ALA A 318 3.13 20.56 18.36
N CYS A 319 3.37 19.57 17.51
CA CYS A 319 4.59 18.76 17.49
C CYS A 319 5.50 19.26 16.36
N HIS A 320 6.53 20.03 16.71
CA HIS A 320 7.47 20.59 15.74
C HIS A 320 8.63 19.62 15.47
N CYS A 321 8.72 19.08 14.26
CA CYS A 321 9.80 18.19 13.81
C CYS A 321 11.03 18.93 13.24
N THR A 322 11.29 20.17 13.70
CA THR A 322 12.40 20.99 13.20
C THR A 322 13.74 20.57 13.83
N GLY A 323 14.75 20.27 13.01
CA GLY A 323 16.11 19.96 13.48
C GLY A 323 16.28 18.53 14.02
N VAL A 324 15.35 17.63 13.72
CA VAL A 324 15.37 16.24 14.20
C VAL A 324 15.79 15.31 13.06
N GLU A 325 17.06 14.93 13.04
CA GLU A 325 17.63 13.94 12.12
C GLU A 325 18.05 12.68 12.89
N PRO A 326 17.90 11.47 12.31
CA PRO A 326 17.44 11.18 10.95
C PRO A 326 15.90 11.01 10.78
N ALA A 327 15.10 10.99 11.85
CA ALA A 327 13.64 10.95 11.78
C ALA A 327 12.97 11.56 13.01
N CYS A 328 11.78 12.13 12.83
CA CYS A 328 10.97 12.70 13.91
C CYS A 328 10.06 11.63 14.54
N TYR A 329 10.29 11.29 15.81
CA TYR A 329 9.49 10.30 16.53
C TYR A 329 8.36 10.97 17.33
N ILE A 330 7.13 10.53 17.12
CA ILE A 330 5.92 11.04 17.79
C ILE A 330 5.19 9.87 18.44
N LYS A 331 4.80 10.04 19.70
CA LYS A 331 3.95 9.09 20.41
C LYS A 331 2.49 9.54 20.36
N MET A 332 1.59 8.67 19.90
CA MET A 332 0.14 8.86 19.91
C MET A 332 -0.51 7.84 20.81
N ILE A 333 -1.20 8.30 21.85
CA ILE A 333 -2.02 7.48 22.74
C ILE A 333 -3.47 7.74 22.39
N LEU A 334 -4.14 6.72 21.86
CA LEU A 334 -5.54 6.77 21.47
C LEU A 334 -6.39 6.31 22.64
N SER A 335 -7.35 7.15 23.04
CA SER A 335 -8.24 6.85 24.15
C SER A 335 -9.68 7.20 23.81
N LYS A 336 -10.61 6.52 24.50
CA LYS A 336 -12.06 6.69 24.33
C LYS A 336 -12.65 7.27 25.60
N THR A 337 -13.49 8.28 25.45
CA THR A 337 -14.25 8.89 26.55
C THR A 337 -15.69 9.13 26.13
N VAL A 338 -16.52 9.54 27.08
CA VAL A 338 -17.93 9.86 26.86
C VAL A 338 -18.16 11.31 27.25
N THR A 339 -18.74 12.08 26.32
CA THR A 339 -19.09 13.48 26.56
C THR A 339 -20.22 13.60 27.58
N LYS A 340 -20.43 14.80 28.14
CA LYS A 340 -21.57 15.09 29.04
C LYS A 340 -22.96 14.78 28.43
N LEU A 341 -23.05 14.64 27.10
CA LEU A 341 -24.27 14.31 26.37
C LEU A 341 -24.37 12.81 26.04
N ASN A 342 -23.61 11.96 26.73
CA ASN A 342 -23.54 10.52 26.52
C ASN A 342 -23.16 10.11 25.07
N LYS A 343 -22.34 10.93 24.40
CA LYS A 343 -21.78 10.61 23.07
C LYS A 343 -20.32 10.20 23.20
N THR A 344 -19.91 9.16 22.49
CA THR A 344 -18.51 8.74 22.36
C THR A 344 -17.65 9.85 21.77
N LEU A 345 -16.48 10.05 22.35
CA LEU A 345 -15.43 10.96 21.88
C LEU A 345 -14.09 10.24 21.96
N PHE A 346 -13.35 10.22 20.87
CA PHE A 346 -11.98 9.70 20.82
C PHE A 346 -10.99 10.85 20.95
N LEU A 347 -9.91 10.60 21.66
CA LEU A 347 -8.86 11.58 21.96
C LEU A 347 -7.50 11.02 21.53
N ILE A 348 -6.62 11.91 21.09
CA ILE A 348 -5.22 11.60 20.79
C ILE A 348 -4.37 12.38 21.79
N ASN A 349 -3.59 11.69 22.61
CA ASN A 349 -2.83 12.28 23.72
C ASN A 349 -3.70 13.12 24.68
N GLY A 350 -4.95 12.69 24.88
CA GLY A 350 -5.91 13.36 25.77
C GLY A 350 -6.53 14.64 25.20
N THR A 351 -6.27 15.00 23.94
CA THR A 351 -6.84 16.20 23.30
C THR A 351 -7.78 15.86 22.15
N TYR A 352 -8.71 16.78 21.88
CA TYR A 352 -9.57 16.80 20.69
C TYR A 352 -9.60 18.24 20.12
N PRO A 353 -9.18 18.44 18.86
CA PRO A 353 -8.52 17.49 17.97
C PRO A 353 -7.18 16.98 18.52
N GLY A 354 -6.61 15.98 17.86
CA GLY A 354 -5.25 15.54 18.13
C GLY A 354 -4.21 16.64 17.84
N PRO A 355 -2.95 16.43 18.30
CA PRO A 355 -1.87 17.39 18.08
C PRO A 355 -1.63 17.69 16.59
N THR A 356 -1.34 18.94 16.26
CA THR A 356 -0.87 19.33 14.93
C THR A 356 0.57 18.88 14.74
N ILE A 357 0.84 18.05 13.74
CA ILE A 357 2.19 17.61 13.38
C ILE A 357 2.74 18.59 12.36
N ILE A 358 3.92 19.15 12.63
CA ILE A 358 4.56 20.13 11.74
C ILE A 358 5.92 19.57 11.34
N VAL A 359 6.09 19.27 10.06
CA VAL A 359 7.28 18.63 9.49
C VAL A 359 7.78 19.40 8.27
N ARG A 360 9.06 19.27 7.92
CA ARG A 360 9.60 19.82 6.67
C ARG A 360 9.32 18.88 5.50
N TYR A 361 9.19 19.43 4.29
CA TYR A 361 9.12 18.64 3.06
C TYR A 361 10.22 17.58 3.00
N ARG A 362 9.83 16.34 2.69
CA ARG A 362 10.68 15.13 2.66
C ARG A 362 11.30 14.75 4.00
N GLY A 363 10.92 15.35 5.13
CA GLY A 363 11.28 14.84 6.45
C GLY A 363 10.70 13.44 6.69
N VAL A 364 11.43 12.60 7.42
CA VAL A 364 10.94 11.27 7.81
C VAL A 364 10.24 11.36 9.16
N VAL A 365 9.01 10.86 9.22
CA VAL A 365 8.17 10.86 10.42
C VAL A 365 7.92 9.42 10.85
N ALA A 366 8.18 9.13 12.13
CA ALA A 366 7.88 7.87 12.78
C ALA A 366 6.83 8.10 13.87
N ILE A 367 5.63 7.53 13.71
CA ILE A 367 4.52 7.70 14.65
C ILE A 367 4.20 6.36 15.30
N ASP A 368 4.36 6.30 16.62
CA ASP A 368 4.01 5.16 17.44
C ASP A 368 2.61 5.35 18.01
N VAL A 369 1.68 4.57 17.47
CA VAL A 369 0.27 4.56 17.87
C VAL A 369 0.08 3.49 18.92
N TYR A 370 -0.39 3.90 20.10
CA TYR A 370 -0.81 3.05 21.20
C TYR A 370 -2.33 3.10 21.27
N ASN A 371 -2.99 2.01 20.90
CA ASN A 371 -4.43 1.92 20.99
C ASN A 371 -4.81 1.49 22.42
N THR A 372 -5.16 2.43 23.31
CA THR A 372 -5.62 2.07 24.67
C THR A 372 -7.14 1.90 24.75
N MET A 373 -7.83 1.88 23.61
CA MET A 373 -9.27 1.73 23.50
C MET A 373 -9.69 0.26 23.54
N ASP A 374 -11.00 0.04 23.65
CA ASP A 374 -11.68 -1.26 23.62
C ASP A 374 -12.11 -1.68 22.21
N GLU A 375 -11.59 -1.03 21.17
CA GLU A 375 -11.93 -1.28 19.77
C GLU A 375 -10.74 -1.06 18.85
N ASP A 376 -10.71 -1.80 17.74
CA ASP A 376 -9.65 -1.72 16.74
C ASP A 376 -9.65 -0.38 16.01
N THR A 377 -8.50 0.04 15.50
CA THR A 377 -8.32 1.33 14.82
C THR A 377 -7.26 1.25 13.74
N SER A 378 -7.13 2.28 12.92
CA SER A 378 -6.01 2.47 11.98
C SER A 378 -5.84 3.97 11.77
N ILE A 379 -4.66 4.46 11.39
CA ILE A 379 -4.43 5.90 11.19
C ILE A 379 -3.97 6.15 9.77
N HIS A 380 -4.81 6.84 9.00
CA HIS A 380 -4.49 7.30 7.66
C HIS A 380 -3.93 8.73 7.68
N PHE A 381 -2.93 8.99 6.83
CA PHE A 381 -2.30 10.29 6.65
C PHE A 381 -2.79 10.93 5.36
N HIS A 382 -3.93 11.62 5.46
CA HIS A 382 -4.69 12.15 4.34
C HIS A 382 -3.85 13.03 3.39
N GLY A 383 -3.75 12.58 2.14
CA GLY A 383 -3.02 13.26 1.06
C GLY A 383 -1.52 12.96 1.02
N MET A 384 -0.98 12.16 1.94
CA MET A 384 0.39 11.62 1.81
C MET A 384 0.42 10.53 0.76
N ARG A 385 1.42 10.54 -0.11
CA ARG A 385 1.49 9.57 -1.24
C ARG A 385 1.96 8.17 -0.84
N GLN A 386 2.60 8.02 0.32
CA GLN A 386 3.12 6.72 0.80
C GLN A 386 4.00 5.96 -0.22
N ARG A 387 4.77 6.72 -1.03
CA ARG A 387 5.66 6.15 -2.06
C ARG A 387 6.62 5.16 -1.43
N SER A 388 6.81 4.03 -2.10
CA SER A 388 7.70 2.93 -1.68
C SER A 388 7.29 2.22 -0.38
N VAL A 389 6.20 2.62 0.27
CA VAL A 389 5.67 2.01 1.50
C VAL A 389 4.12 2.00 1.51
N PRO A 390 3.45 1.43 0.48
CA PRO A 390 1.98 1.44 0.40
C PRO A 390 1.29 0.77 1.60
N TRP A 391 1.99 -0.13 2.29
CA TRP A 391 1.53 -0.83 3.50
C TRP A 391 1.48 0.04 4.78
N ILE A 392 1.93 1.31 4.72
CA ILE A 392 1.84 2.31 5.81
C ILE A 392 0.71 3.33 5.58
N ASP A 393 -0.11 3.13 4.55
CA ASP A 393 -1.20 4.06 4.23
C ASP A 393 -2.31 4.14 5.31
N GLY A 394 -2.44 3.13 6.17
CA GLY A 394 -3.33 3.23 7.33
C GLY A 394 -4.79 2.87 7.07
N VAL A 395 -5.09 2.14 6.00
CA VAL A 395 -6.44 1.65 5.71
C VAL A 395 -6.59 0.21 6.19
N GLY A 396 -7.41 0.02 7.23
CA GLY A 396 -7.68 -1.30 7.80
C GLY A 396 -8.25 -2.25 6.75
N ASN A 397 -7.75 -3.48 6.73
CA ASN A 397 -8.12 -4.54 5.79
C ASN A 397 -7.85 -4.25 4.30
N ILE A 398 -7.14 -3.16 3.98
CA ILE A 398 -6.68 -2.87 2.61
C ILE A 398 -5.16 -2.94 2.57
N THR A 399 -4.50 -2.03 3.30
CA THR A 399 -3.04 -1.91 3.30
C THR A 399 -2.39 -2.58 4.50
N GLN A 400 -3.15 -2.79 5.57
CA GLN A 400 -2.67 -3.41 6.81
C GLN A 400 -3.82 -4.05 7.60
N TYR A 401 -3.48 -4.92 8.54
CA TYR A 401 -4.42 -5.30 9.60
C TYR A 401 -4.73 -4.08 10.49
N PRO A 402 -5.98 -3.95 10.98
CA PRO A 402 -6.32 -2.97 12.01
C PRO A 402 -5.44 -3.15 13.25
N ILE A 403 -5.10 -2.04 13.90
CA ILE A 403 -4.44 -2.05 15.21
C ILE A 403 -5.48 -2.53 16.22
N PRO A 404 -5.31 -3.71 16.83
CA PRO A 404 -6.33 -4.26 17.71
C PRO A 404 -6.50 -3.42 18.97
N ALA A 405 -7.62 -3.61 19.67
CA ALA A 405 -7.79 -3.08 21.03
C ALA A 405 -6.57 -3.42 21.89
N HIS A 406 -6.06 -2.44 22.64
CA HIS A 406 -4.83 -2.56 23.46
C HIS A 406 -3.52 -2.81 22.68
N GLY A 407 -3.55 -2.78 21.34
CA GLY A 407 -2.41 -2.98 20.46
C GLY A 407 -1.54 -1.75 20.20
N LYS A 408 -0.45 -1.95 19.45
CA LYS A 408 0.53 -0.92 19.08
C LYS A 408 0.96 -1.03 17.63
N PHE A 409 1.21 0.10 16.99
CA PHE A 409 1.65 0.14 15.59
C PHE A 409 2.58 1.33 15.33
N ARG A 410 3.71 1.09 14.66
CA ARG A 410 4.61 2.14 14.17
C ARG A 410 4.36 2.43 12.69
N TYR A 411 4.01 3.67 12.36
CA TYR A 411 4.01 4.18 10.99
C TYR A 411 5.32 4.92 10.72
N ILE A 412 6.03 4.62 9.64
CA ILE A 412 7.18 5.42 9.18
C ILE A 412 6.97 5.79 7.72
N PHE A 413 6.95 7.08 7.42
CA PHE A 413 6.80 7.58 6.06
C PHE A 413 7.58 8.87 5.85
N ARG A 414 7.81 9.19 4.57
CA ARG A 414 8.38 10.47 4.14
C ARG A 414 7.25 11.47 3.88
N ALA A 415 7.30 12.63 4.53
CA ALA A 415 6.29 13.67 4.41
C ALA A 415 6.35 14.34 3.02
N GLN A 416 5.48 13.89 2.11
CA GLN A 416 5.29 14.47 0.78
C GLN A 416 3.89 14.14 0.23
N PRO A 417 3.22 15.10 -0.44
CA PRO A 417 3.70 16.43 -0.83
C PRO A 417 3.75 17.45 0.33
N GLN A 418 4.26 18.65 0.06
CA GLN A 418 4.19 19.78 0.97
C GLN A 418 2.76 20.34 1.09
N GLY A 419 2.50 21.12 2.14
CA GLY A 419 1.28 21.90 2.35
C GLY A 419 0.42 21.42 3.52
N THR A 420 -0.89 21.73 3.45
CA THR A 420 -1.86 21.45 4.53
C THR A 420 -2.53 20.09 4.33
N HIS A 421 -2.26 19.19 5.26
CA HIS A 421 -2.81 17.84 5.34
C HIS A 421 -3.39 17.59 6.73
N TRP A 422 -3.87 16.37 6.95
CA TRP A 422 -4.40 15.93 8.22
C TRP A 422 -4.25 14.42 8.34
N TYR A 423 -4.45 13.89 9.53
CA TYR A 423 -4.44 12.47 9.78
C TYR A 423 -5.70 12.11 10.56
N HIS A 424 -6.25 10.92 10.33
CA HIS A 424 -7.47 10.49 10.98
C HIS A 424 -7.59 8.98 11.05
N SER A 425 -8.48 8.50 11.91
CA SER A 425 -8.84 7.09 11.88
C SER A 425 -9.48 6.72 10.54
N HIS A 426 -9.09 5.58 9.98
CA HIS A 426 -9.74 4.99 8.81
C HIS A 426 -10.55 3.74 9.18
N MET A 427 -11.13 3.76 10.39
CA MET A 427 -11.97 2.70 10.92
C MET A 427 -13.32 3.24 11.38
N ARG A 428 -14.39 2.63 10.84
CA ARG A 428 -15.79 2.86 11.28
C ARG A 428 -16.13 4.36 11.29
N TYR A 429 -16.70 4.86 12.40
CA TYR A 429 -17.03 6.28 12.62
C TYR A 429 -16.09 6.96 13.63
N GLN A 430 -14.86 6.44 13.80
CA GLN A 430 -13.92 6.95 14.80
C GLN A 430 -13.43 8.37 14.47
N ARG A 431 -13.16 8.65 13.18
CA ARG A 431 -12.83 9.99 12.68
C ARG A 431 -13.90 11.00 13.07
N ASP A 432 -15.15 10.71 12.70
CA ASP A 432 -16.31 11.53 13.02
C ASP A 432 -16.50 11.74 14.53
N SER A 433 -16.02 10.80 15.34
CA SER A 433 -16.09 10.86 16.80
C SER A 433 -14.83 11.43 17.44
N GLY A 434 -13.94 12.07 16.65
CA GLY A 434 -12.86 12.93 17.15
C GLY A 434 -11.43 12.41 16.93
N LEU A 435 -11.27 11.24 16.32
CA LEU A 435 -9.97 10.63 16.07
C LEU A 435 -9.32 11.22 14.81
N PHE A 436 -8.89 12.48 14.88
CA PHE A 436 -8.15 13.17 13.82
C PHE A 436 -7.25 14.29 14.37
N GLY A 437 -6.29 14.75 13.57
CA GLY A 437 -5.45 15.91 13.84
C GLY A 437 -4.83 16.49 12.57
N ALA A 438 -4.24 17.68 12.65
CA ALA A 438 -3.64 18.34 11.48
C ALA A 438 -2.21 17.84 11.20
N LEU A 439 -1.83 17.78 9.93
CA LEU A 439 -0.48 17.45 9.46
C LEU A 439 -0.02 18.54 8.50
N ILE A 440 0.93 19.36 8.90
CA ILE A 440 1.46 20.46 8.10
C ILE A 440 2.87 20.09 7.63
N VAL A 441 3.05 20.09 6.32
CA VAL A 441 4.35 19.84 5.69
C VAL A 441 4.85 21.17 5.12
N HIS A 442 5.83 21.79 5.76
CA HIS A 442 6.40 23.05 5.29
C HIS A 442 7.02 22.89 3.90
N GLU A 443 6.79 23.90 3.07
CA GLU A 443 7.38 24.00 1.74
C GLU A 443 8.91 24.04 1.80
N PRO A 444 9.61 23.49 0.79
CA PRO A 444 11.04 23.71 0.66
C PRO A 444 11.34 25.18 0.35
N GLU A 445 12.55 25.65 0.70
CA GLU A 445 12.99 27.03 0.43
C GLU A 445 12.90 27.41 -1.06
N ALA A 446 13.07 26.43 -1.95
CA ALA A 446 12.91 26.60 -3.39
C ALA A 446 11.51 27.06 -3.83
N SER A 447 10.48 26.88 -2.99
CA SER A 447 9.12 27.35 -3.25
C SER A 447 8.94 28.84 -2.92
N PHE A 448 9.82 29.44 -2.12
CA PHE A 448 9.61 30.80 -1.60
C PHE A 448 9.54 31.91 -2.67
N PRO A 449 10.32 31.85 -3.76
CA PRO A 449 10.21 32.83 -4.86
C PRO A 449 8.84 32.84 -5.56
N PHE A 450 8.03 31.80 -5.40
CA PHE A 450 6.70 31.70 -6.02
C PHE A 450 5.60 32.39 -5.21
N PHE A 451 5.88 32.78 -3.97
CA PHE A 451 4.93 33.53 -3.15
C PHE A 451 4.93 35.00 -3.56
N PRO A 452 3.77 35.59 -3.89
CA PRO A 452 3.68 36.94 -4.42
C PRO A 452 4.01 38.02 -3.38
N GLU A 453 3.81 37.71 -2.10
CA GLU A 453 3.91 38.65 -0.99
C GLU A 453 4.47 37.94 0.23
N THR A 454 5.14 38.69 1.12
CA THR A 454 5.55 38.19 2.43
C THR A 454 4.33 38.01 3.33
N PHE A 455 4.29 36.93 4.10
CA PHE A 455 3.24 36.66 5.08
C PHE A 455 3.79 35.95 6.31
N GLU A 456 3.07 36.05 7.43
CA GLU A 456 3.32 35.23 8.62
C GLU A 456 2.61 33.88 8.48
N ASP A 457 3.38 32.80 8.55
CA ASP A 457 2.88 31.43 8.63
C ASP A 457 3.12 30.88 10.04
N GLN A 458 2.02 30.72 10.80
CA GLN A 458 2.01 30.22 12.17
C GLN A 458 1.00 29.05 12.23
N PRO A 459 1.34 27.87 11.68
CA PRO A 459 0.40 26.75 11.57
C PRO A 459 -0.20 26.34 12.92
N GLU A 460 0.55 26.45 14.02
CA GLU A 460 0.08 26.15 15.37
C GLU A 460 -0.99 27.13 15.91
N ARG A 461 -1.15 28.30 15.26
CA ARG A 461 -2.13 29.33 15.64
C ARG A 461 -3.21 29.59 14.59
N LYS A 462 -2.89 29.39 13.31
CA LYS A 462 -3.68 29.77 12.14
C LYS A 462 -4.22 28.59 11.32
N THR A 463 -4.01 27.36 11.80
CA THR A 463 -4.74 26.19 11.29
C THR A 463 -6.14 26.13 11.91
N VAL A 464 -7.13 25.87 11.06
CA VAL A 464 -8.56 25.91 11.36
C VAL A 464 -9.20 24.62 10.87
N ALA A 465 -9.30 23.64 11.77
CA ALA A 465 -10.06 22.42 11.52
C ALA A 465 -11.53 22.62 11.88
N ILE A 466 -12.42 22.43 10.91
CA ILE A 466 -13.88 22.56 11.08
C ILE A 466 -14.51 21.18 11.17
N VAL A 467 -15.41 21.01 12.14
CA VAL A 467 -16.23 19.80 12.32
C VAL A 467 -17.68 20.22 12.47
N ASP A 468 -18.59 19.45 11.88
CA ASP A 468 -20.03 19.62 12.02
C ASP A 468 -20.62 18.75 13.12
N THR A 469 -21.74 19.22 13.67
CA THR A 469 -22.53 18.49 14.66
C THR A 469 -24.00 18.67 14.33
N MET A 470 -24.60 17.60 13.81
CA MET A 470 -26.02 17.51 13.54
C MET A 470 -26.81 17.27 14.83
N ILE A 471 -27.94 17.96 14.98
CA ILE A 471 -28.90 17.77 16.07
C ILE A 471 -30.04 16.90 15.56
N ASN A 472 -30.33 15.81 16.29
CA ASN A 472 -31.34 14.81 15.92
C ASN A 472 -31.20 14.31 14.46
N PRO A 473 -30.02 13.79 14.07
CA PRO A 473 -29.83 13.28 12.72
C PRO A 473 -30.77 12.10 12.44
N GLN A 474 -31.41 12.12 11.28
CA GLN A 474 -32.26 11.05 10.77
C GLN A 474 -31.79 10.68 9.37
N THR A 475 -31.58 9.38 9.14
CA THR A 475 -31.16 8.89 7.83
C THR A 475 -32.20 9.24 6.79
N SER A 476 -31.77 9.89 5.70
CA SER A 476 -32.66 10.25 4.60
C SER A 476 -32.94 9.00 3.76
N LEU A 477 -33.73 8.05 4.27
CA LEU A 477 -34.17 6.92 3.47
C LEU A 477 -35.08 7.42 2.34
N MET A 478 -34.56 7.38 1.12
CA MET A 478 -35.31 7.50 -0.14
C MET A 478 -36.20 8.76 -0.25
N GLY A 479 -35.82 9.90 0.34
CA GLY A 479 -36.63 11.12 0.28
C GLY A 479 -38.05 10.98 0.85
N ARG A 480 -38.32 9.94 1.64
CA ARG A 480 -39.62 9.60 2.24
C ARG A 480 -39.66 9.86 3.76
N THR A 481 -38.87 10.79 4.26
CA THR A 481 -39.01 11.27 5.63
C THR A 481 -40.05 12.39 5.66
N SER A 482 -41.14 12.20 6.41
CA SER A 482 -42.16 13.21 6.73
C SER A 482 -41.63 14.32 7.67
N VAL A 483 -40.32 14.55 7.65
CA VAL A 483 -39.62 15.43 8.60
C VAL A 483 -39.63 16.83 8.03
N LEU A 484 -40.34 17.71 8.73
CA LEU A 484 -40.30 19.15 8.49
C LEU A 484 -39.55 19.79 9.66
N PRO A 485 -38.59 20.69 9.40
CA PRO A 485 -38.15 21.18 8.09
C PRO A 485 -37.23 20.21 7.31
N ARG A 486 -37.26 20.28 5.97
CA ARG A 486 -36.37 19.52 5.07
C ARG A 486 -35.27 20.42 4.50
N TYR A 487 -34.02 19.97 4.60
CA TYR A 487 -32.85 20.66 4.05
C TYR A 487 -32.34 20.00 2.76
N CYS A 488 -31.80 20.80 1.85
CA CYS A 488 -31.09 20.38 0.63
C CYS A 488 -30.00 21.38 0.28
N LEU A 489 -29.20 21.08 -0.74
CA LEU A 489 -28.30 22.06 -1.32
C LEU A 489 -29.08 23.12 -2.12
N PRO A 490 -28.48 24.29 -2.39
CA PRO A 490 -29.12 25.40 -3.09
C PRO A 490 -29.72 25.06 -4.46
N ASP A 491 -29.15 24.08 -5.17
CA ASP A 491 -29.66 23.58 -6.46
C ASP A 491 -30.80 22.54 -6.34
N GLY A 492 -31.31 22.35 -5.12
CA GLY A 492 -32.34 21.38 -4.79
C GLY A 492 -31.86 19.93 -4.67
N SER A 493 -30.56 19.67 -4.85
CA SER A 493 -30.00 18.33 -4.65
C SER A 493 -30.05 17.90 -3.18
N GLY A 494 -30.24 16.60 -2.94
CA GLY A 494 -30.40 16.07 -1.59
C GLY A 494 -29.13 16.17 -0.76
N ILE A 495 -29.29 16.06 0.56
CA ILE A 495 -28.19 15.86 1.51
C ILE A 495 -28.27 14.43 2.10
N PRO A 496 -27.14 13.85 2.54
CA PRO A 496 -27.08 12.46 3.01
C PRO A 496 -28.00 12.16 4.20
N VAL A 497 -28.00 13.07 5.19
CA VAL A 497 -28.73 12.92 6.46
C VAL A 497 -29.54 14.19 6.71
N GLN A 498 -30.81 14.03 7.09
CA GLN A 498 -31.65 15.13 7.53
C GLN A 498 -31.46 15.34 9.03
N PHE A 499 -31.69 16.56 9.51
CA PHE A 499 -31.48 16.95 10.89
C PHE A 499 -32.31 18.19 11.21
N ASP A 500 -32.51 18.50 12.49
CA ASP A 500 -33.26 19.70 12.88
C ASP A 500 -32.44 20.98 12.61
N HIS A 501 -31.15 20.91 12.95
CA HIS A 501 -30.19 22.00 12.78
C HIS A 501 -28.75 21.48 12.83
N ILE A 502 -27.82 22.19 12.18
CA ILE A 502 -26.39 21.90 12.21
C ILE A 502 -25.61 22.95 13.02
N ARG A 503 -24.58 22.52 13.74
CA ARG A 503 -23.63 23.40 14.42
C ARG A 503 -22.23 23.11 13.95
N PHE A 504 -21.36 24.11 13.99
CA PHE A 504 -19.95 23.92 13.71
C PHE A 504 -19.10 24.07 14.96
N GLN A 505 -18.01 23.31 14.98
CA GLN A 505 -16.91 23.44 15.89
C GLN A 505 -15.67 23.82 15.09
N MET A 506 -14.79 24.57 15.71
CA MET A 506 -13.52 24.95 15.12
C MET A 506 -12.43 24.61 16.12
N ASN A 507 -11.43 23.84 15.69
CA ASN A 507 -10.34 23.37 16.56
C ASN A 507 -10.83 22.75 17.89
N GLY A 508 -11.93 21.98 17.83
CA GLY A 508 -12.54 21.29 18.99
C GLY A 508 -13.37 22.16 19.92
N GLN A 509 -13.46 23.46 19.65
CA GLN A 509 -14.26 24.40 20.43
C GLN A 509 -15.59 24.68 19.74
N ARG A 510 -16.66 24.76 20.55
CA ARG A 510 -18.00 25.10 20.06
C ARG A 510 -18.06 26.58 19.71
N LEU A 511 -18.65 26.87 18.55
CA LEU A 511 -18.84 28.24 18.10
C LEU A 511 -20.20 28.81 18.54
N PRO A 512 -20.29 30.11 18.84
CA PRO A 512 -21.55 30.80 19.08
C PRO A 512 -22.43 30.85 17.82
N ARG A 513 -23.76 30.93 18.04
CA ARG A 513 -24.80 31.00 17.00
C ARG A 513 -25.17 32.41 16.56
N SER A 514 -24.75 33.41 17.33
CA SER A 514 -25.00 34.81 17.04
C SER A 514 -23.70 35.56 17.25
N ALA A 515 -23.40 36.48 16.34
CA ALA A 515 -22.28 37.39 16.51
C ALA A 515 -22.49 38.37 17.69
N VAL A 516 -23.75 38.66 18.06
CA VAL A 516 -24.12 39.75 19.01
C VAL A 516 -24.37 39.24 20.43
N PHE A 517 -24.99 38.06 20.59
CA PHE A 517 -25.28 37.48 21.90
C PHE A 517 -24.18 36.50 22.33
N VAL A 518 -23.06 37.02 22.82
CA VAL A 518 -21.91 36.20 23.21
C VAL A 518 -21.59 36.38 24.69
N GLY A 519 -21.84 35.32 25.48
CA GLY A 519 -21.44 35.23 26.89
C GLY A 519 -19.93 35.01 27.05
N LEU A 520 -19.39 35.54 28.14
CA LEU A 520 -17.99 35.90 28.42
C LEU A 520 -16.87 34.82 28.43
N ASN A 521 -17.01 33.59 27.92
CA ASN A 521 -15.95 32.58 28.19
C ASN A 521 -15.63 31.50 27.14
N THR A 522 -16.19 31.51 25.92
CA THR A 522 -15.95 30.43 24.92
C THR A 522 -15.84 30.94 23.48
N GLN A 523 -14.98 31.93 23.22
CA GLN A 523 -14.83 32.55 21.90
C GLN A 523 -13.52 32.11 21.24
N ILE A 524 -13.59 31.64 19.99
CA ILE A 524 -12.39 31.38 19.20
C ILE A 524 -12.00 32.66 18.48
N GLU A 525 -10.85 33.20 18.88
CA GLU A 525 -10.32 34.45 18.35
C GLU A 525 -8.97 34.22 17.66
N PHE A 526 -8.78 34.87 16.52
CA PHE A 526 -7.53 34.91 15.79
C PHE A 526 -7.01 36.34 15.79
N TYR A 527 -5.89 36.57 16.48
CA TYR A 527 -5.32 37.90 16.58
C TYR A 527 -4.46 38.24 15.36
N VAL A 528 -4.57 39.47 14.86
CA VAL A 528 -3.81 39.99 13.74
C VAL A 528 -3.35 41.43 14.00
N VAL A 529 -2.24 41.81 13.38
CA VAL A 529 -1.70 43.17 13.41
C VAL A 529 -2.01 43.84 12.07
N GLY A 530 -2.49 45.09 12.11
CA GLY A 530 -2.77 45.86 10.89
C GLY A 530 -1.56 45.97 9.97
N GLY A 531 -1.79 45.91 8.65
CA GLY A 531 -0.74 45.92 7.62
C GLY A 531 0.02 44.60 7.46
N THR A 532 -0.28 43.56 8.23
CA THR A 532 0.40 42.26 8.16
C THR A 532 -0.43 41.24 7.39
N ASN A 533 0.23 40.46 6.53
CA ASN A 533 -0.38 39.35 5.81
C ASN A 533 -0.23 38.05 6.61
N TYR A 534 -1.28 37.24 6.71
CA TYR A 534 -1.29 35.98 7.44
C TYR A 534 -1.77 34.83 6.57
N ARG A 535 -1.09 33.67 6.64
CA ARG A 535 -1.59 32.43 6.04
C ARG A 535 -2.53 31.72 7.01
N PHE A 536 -3.76 31.49 6.57
CA PHE A 536 -4.72 30.62 7.26
C PHE A 536 -4.82 29.29 6.51
N ARG A 537 -4.92 28.19 7.27
CA ARG A 537 -4.98 26.82 6.75
C ARG A 537 -6.29 26.18 7.18
N ILE A 538 -7.21 25.97 6.24
CA ILE A 538 -8.53 25.40 6.51
C ILE A 538 -8.50 23.90 6.26
N ILE A 539 -9.02 23.13 7.22
CA ILE A 539 -9.19 21.68 7.12
C ILE A 539 -10.66 21.35 7.36
N SER A 540 -11.28 20.69 6.39
CA SER A 540 -12.63 20.18 6.52
C SER A 540 -12.63 18.77 7.11
N ALA A 541 -12.70 18.70 8.43
CA ALA A 541 -12.93 17.45 9.17
C ALA A 541 -14.43 17.24 9.46
N THR A 542 -15.29 17.74 8.57
CA THR A 542 -16.74 17.51 8.68
C THR A 542 -17.08 16.07 8.35
N LYS A 543 -18.17 15.58 8.93
CA LYS A 543 -18.69 14.23 8.79
C LYS A 543 -19.35 14.04 7.43
N GLU A 544 -20.25 14.99 7.12
CA GLU A 544 -21.17 14.86 5.99
C GLU A 544 -21.50 16.19 5.29
N ASN A 545 -21.38 17.32 5.99
CA ASN A 545 -21.87 18.60 5.50
C ASN A 545 -20.78 19.48 4.90
N ILE A 546 -21.18 20.25 3.90
CA ILE A 546 -20.38 21.27 3.22
C ILE A 546 -20.58 22.60 3.95
N PHE A 547 -19.50 23.34 4.18
CA PHE A 547 -19.57 24.68 4.77
C PHE A 547 -19.02 25.75 3.84
N VAL A 548 -19.47 26.97 4.05
CA VAL A 548 -19.01 28.18 3.39
C VAL A 548 -18.37 29.06 4.45
N ILE A 549 -17.11 29.43 4.23
CA ILE A 549 -16.38 30.35 5.10
C ILE A 549 -16.31 31.74 4.47
N SER A 550 -16.45 32.77 5.31
CA SER A 550 -16.22 34.18 4.94
C SER A 550 -15.78 34.99 6.16
N ILE A 551 -15.12 36.14 5.93
CA ILE A 551 -14.66 37.03 7.01
C ILE A 551 -15.23 38.42 6.76
N ASP A 552 -15.98 38.98 7.71
CA ASP A 552 -16.63 40.28 7.55
C ASP A 552 -15.63 41.37 7.19
N HIS A 553 -15.95 42.15 6.15
CA HIS A 553 -15.11 43.20 5.57
C HIS A 553 -13.75 42.77 5.02
N HIS A 554 -13.46 41.47 4.89
CA HIS A 554 -12.18 40.98 4.36
C HIS A 554 -12.40 40.03 3.18
N LYS A 555 -11.54 40.15 2.17
CA LYS A 555 -11.39 39.16 1.10
C LYS A 555 -10.43 38.06 1.56
N MET A 556 -10.55 36.89 0.96
CA MET A 556 -9.60 35.78 1.12
C MET A 556 -8.87 35.58 -0.21
N TYR A 557 -7.54 35.47 -0.16
CA TYR A 557 -6.72 35.22 -1.35
C TYR A 557 -6.27 33.76 -1.30
N VAL A 558 -7.04 32.86 -1.91
CA VAL A 558 -6.79 31.42 -1.89
C VAL A 558 -5.52 31.13 -2.66
N MET A 559 -4.53 30.56 -1.98
CA MET A 559 -3.17 30.36 -2.48
C MET A 559 -2.76 28.89 -2.55
N ALA A 560 -3.52 27.98 -1.94
CA ALA A 560 -3.29 26.55 -2.07
C ALA A 560 -4.57 25.74 -1.88
N THR A 561 -4.62 24.56 -2.48
CA THR A 561 -5.65 23.53 -2.22
C THR A 561 -4.99 22.16 -2.12
N ASP A 562 -5.40 21.36 -1.12
CA ASP A 562 -4.93 19.99 -0.87
C ASP A 562 -3.39 19.80 -0.90
N GLY A 563 -2.66 20.84 -0.49
CA GLY A 563 -1.20 20.87 -0.43
C GLY A 563 -0.50 21.54 -1.62
N TYR A 564 -1.22 21.81 -2.71
CA TYR A 564 -0.63 22.41 -3.91
C TYR A 564 -0.86 23.91 -3.98
N ILE A 565 0.23 24.65 -4.22
CA ILE A 565 0.21 26.11 -4.35
C ILE A 565 -0.39 26.50 -5.71
N VAL A 566 -1.35 27.40 -5.68
CA VAL A 566 -2.06 27.94 -6.85
C VAL A 566 -1.83 29.43 -7.01
N GLU A 567 -2.09 29.93 -8.20
CA GLU A 567 -2.24 31.36 -8.45
C GLU A 567 -3.29 31.94 -7.48
N PRO A 568 -2.96 33.01 -6.73
CA PRO A 568 -3.88 33.56 -5.76
C PRO A 568 -5.23 33.94 -6.38
N PHE A 569 -6.30 33.30 -5.93
CA PHE A 569 -7.65 33.63 -6.32
C PHE A 569 -8.33 34.46 -5.23
N GLU A 570 -8.66 35.71 -5.54
CA GLU A 570 -9.42 36.58 -4.63
C GLU A 570 -10.89 36.15 -4.57
N THR A 571 -11.38 35.82 -3.38
CA THR A 571 -12.76 35.41 -3.14
C THR A 571 -13.39 36.06 -1.91
N ASP A 572 -14.71 36.22 -1.94
CA ASP A 572 -15.52 36.66 -0.78
C ASP A 572 -15.97 35.49 0.08
N TYR A 573 -16.27 34.36 -0.58
CA TYR A 573 -16.76 33.14 0.03
C TYR A 573 -15.96 31.96 -0.51
N LEU A 574 -15.64 31.03 0.37
CA LEU A 574 -14.99 29.78 0.02
C LEU A 574 -15.88 28.63 0.45
N VAL A 575 -16.32 27.83 -0.51
CA VAL A 575 -17.01 26.56 -0.26
C VAL A 575 -15.95 25.50 0.00
N VAL A 576 -16.06 24.77 1.11
CA VAL A 576 -15.12 23.70 1.46
C VAL A 576 -15.91 22.41 1.65
N HIS A 577 -15.63 21.41 0.80
CA HIS A 577 -16.27 20.10 0.88
C HIS A 577 -15.61 19.24 1.96
N VAL A 578 -16.24 18.12 2.32
CA VAL A 578 -15.67 17.17 3.29
C VAL A 578 -14.27 16.78 2.84
N SER A 579 -13.29 16.81 3.76
CA SER A 579 -11.89 16.39 3.54
C SER A 579 -10.99 17.32 2.74
N GLU A 580 -11.53 18.36 2.10
CA GLU A 580 -10.71 19.33 1.40
C GLU A 580 -9.91 20.23 2.36
N ARG A 581 -8.78 20.71 1.86
CA ARG A 581 -7.99 21.75 2.51
C ARG A 581 -7.76 22.92 1.57
N TYR A 582 -7.78 24.11 2.15
CA TYR A 582 -7.48 25.34 1.44
C TYR A 582 -6.64 26.23 2.32
N ASP A 583 -5.63 26.86 1.71
CA ASP A 583 -4.89 27.91 2.37
C ASP A 583 -5.20 29.24 1.70
N PHE A 584 -5.39 30.29 2.50
CA PHE A 584 -5.57 31.64 1.99
C PHE A 584 -4.73 32.64 2.76
N ILE A 585 -4.31 33.69 2.05
CA ILE A 585 -3.74 34.88 2.67
C ILE A 585 -4.87 35.80 3.12
N LEU A 586 -4.82 36.19 4.39
CA LEU A 586 -5.58 37.31 4.94
C LEU A 586 -4.67 38.54 4.98
N LYS A 587 -5.07 39.59 4.25
CA LYS A 587 -4.41 40.91 4.31
C LYS A 587 -5.07 41.76 5.40
N ALA A 588 -4.38 41.94 6.54
CA ALA A 588 -4.90 42.76 7.62
C ALA A 588 -4.81 44.25 7.25
N LYS A 589 -5.91 44.98 7.41
CA LYS A 589 -6.02 46.41 7.04
C LYS A 589 -5.19 47.28 8.00
N GLU A 590 -4.54 48.32 7.48
CA GLU A 590 -3.67 49.19 8.29
C GLU A 590 -4.43 50.02 9.32
N ASP A 591 -5.52 50.68 8.91
CA ASP A 591 -6.24 51.67 9.74
C ASP A 591 -7.39 51.07 10.58
N VAL A 592 -7.16 49.90 11.18
CA VAL A 592 -8.16 49.25 12.03
C VAL A 592 -7.73 49.34 13.50
N PRO A 593 -8.53 50.00 14.38
CA PRO A 593 -8.19 50.15 15.78
C PRO A 593 -8.02 48.82 16.51
N SER A 594 -7.06 48.76 17.46
CA SER A 594 -6.92 47.60 18.36
C SER A 594 -8.22 47.33 19.12
N GLY A 595 -8.54 46.05 19.32
CA GLY A 595 -9.81 45.58 19.90
C GLY A 595 -10.96 45.49 18.88
N SER A 596 -10.78 45.92 17.63
CA SER A 596 -11.78 45.71 16.58
C SER A 596 -11.92 44.22 16.25
N LYS A 597 -13.16 43.74 16.23
CA LYS A 597 -13.50 42.32 16.11
C LYS A 597 -14.41 42.08 14.91
N PHE A 598 -13.96 41.23 13.99
CA PHE A 598 -14.68 40.90 12.76
C PHE A 598 -15.12 39.43 12.82
N PRO A 599 -16.41 39.14 12.55
CA PRO A 599 -16.89 37.77 12.44
C PRO A 599 -16.19 36.98 11.32
N ILE A 600 -15.75 35.77 11.66
CA ILE A 600 -15.44 34.69 10.71
C ILE A 600 -16.68 33.80 10.68
N ARG A 601 -17.44 33.85 9.59
CA ARG A 601 -18.70 33.13 9.42
C ARG A 601 -18.42 31.74 8.87
N ILE A 602 -18.97 30.72 9.53
CA ILE A 602 -19.03 29.34 9.05
C ILE A 602 -20.50 29.02 8.83
N GLN A 603 -20.91 29.02 7.57
CA GLN A 603 -22.29 28.81 7.13
C GLN A 603 -22.43 27.40 6.56
N SER A 604 -23.54 26.72 6.83
CA SER A 604 -23.88 25.53 6.07
C SER A 604 -24.16 25.91 4.62
N LEU A 605 -23.68 25.12 3.66
CA LEU A 605 -24.15 25.26 2.28
C LEU A 605 -25.62 24.82 2.16
N ALA A 606 -26.05 23.86 2.99
CA ALA A 606 -27.43 23.37 2.99
C ALA A 606 -28.40 24.44 3.49
N VAL A 607 -29.57 24.51 2.84
CA VAL A 607 -30.65 25.47 3.05
C VAL A 607 -31.98 24.76 3.20
N LEU A 608 -33.01 25.45 3.72
CA LEU A 608 -34.37 24.93 3.65
C LEU A 608 -34.77 24.75 2.18
N CYS A 609 -35.28 23.58 1.82
CA CYS A 609 -35.56 23.27 0.43
C CYS A 609 -36.57 24.19 -0.25
N ASN A 610 -37.43 24.83 0.52
CA ASN A 610 -38.46 25.73 0.01
C ASN A 610 -38.09 27.21 0.18
N ASP A 611 -36.96 27.53 0.82
CA ASP A 611 -36.52 28.89 1.11
C ASP A 611 -34.98 28.92 1.24
N SER A 612 -34.28 29.29 0.16
CA SER A 612 -32.81 29.26 0.14
C SER A 612 -32.16 30.36 0.98
N SER A 613 -32.97 31.32 1.46
CA SER A 613 -32.56 32.36 2.40
C SER A 613 -32.32 31.85 3.83
N LYS A 614 -32.80 30.63 4.14
CA LYS A 614 -32.71 30.01 5.46
C LYS A 614 -31.66 28.91 5.46
N LEU A 615 -30.48 29.24 5.99
CA LEU A 615 -29.38 28.30 6.20
C LEU A 615 -29.76 27.22 7.22
N ALA A 616 -29.25 26.01 7.02
CA ALA A 616 -29.42 24.93 7.97
C ALA A 616 -28.68 25.16 9.29
N GLY A 617 -27.64 25.99 9.26
CA GLY A 617 -26.89 26.43 10.44
C GLY A 617 -25.80 27.44 10.09
N GLU A 618 -25.48 28.28 11.06
CA GLU A 618 -24.42 29.29 10.97
C GLU A 618 -23.71 29.38 12.33
N SER A 619 -22.41 29.64 12.30
CA SER A 619 -21.56 29.71 13.49
C SER A 619 -20.45 30.74 13.28
N TYR A 620 -19.96 31.32 14.38
CA TYR A 620 -19.06 32.47 14.32
C TYR A 620 -17.75 32.24 15.09
N GLY A 621 -16.63 32.30 14.39
CA GLY A 621 -15.33 32.62 14.98
C GLY A 621 -15.04 34.12 14.86
N PHE A 622 -13.90 34.59 15.34
CA PHE A 622 -13.58 36.02 15.28
C PHE A 622 -12.13 36.30 14.91
N LEU A 623 -11.95 37.31 14.07
CA LEU A 623 -10.68 37.94 13.78
C LEU A 623 -10.57 39.20 14.65
N VAL A 624 -9.53 39.32 15.46
CA VAL A 624 -9.34 40.43 16.41
C VAL A 624 -8.08 41.20 16.07
N TYR A 625 -8.21 42.50 15.85
CA TYR A 625 -7.06 43.38 15.62
C TYR A 625 -6.41 43.74 16.95
N LYS A 626 -5.07 43.70 16.97
CA LYS A 626 -4.26 44.12 18.12
C LYS A 626 -3.09 44.98 17.69
N ASN A 627 -2.56 45.77 18.61
CA ASN A 627 -1.27 46.43 18.38
C ASN A 627 -0.12 45.41 18.44
N ARG A 628 0.97 45.72 17.72
CA ARG A 628 2.14 44.83 17.61
C ARG A 628 2.72 44.45 18.99
N PHE A 629 2.79 45.42 19.90
CA PHE A 629 3.38 45.27 21.23
C PHE A 629 2.37 44.87 22.32
N GLU A 630 1.09 44.70 21.98
CA GLU A 630 0.08 44.27 22.95
C GLU A 630 0.12 42.76 23.21
N PRO A 631 -0.19 42.33 24.45
CA PRO A 631 -0.40 40.93 24.77
C PRO A 631 -1.55 40.33 23.95
N MET A 632 -1.65 39.00 23.91
CA MET A 632 -2.64 38.32 23.06
C MET A 632 -4.09 38.74 23.35
N ARG A 633 -4.45 39.09 24.58
CA ARG A 633 -5.76 39.67 24.90
C ARG A 633 -5.64 41.18 25.08
N PRO A 634 -6.32 42.01 24.27
CA PRO A 634 -6.35 43.45 24.46
C PRO A 634 -6.99 43.82 25.82
N ALA A 635 -6.55 44.92 26.42
CA ALA A 635 -7.12 45.44 27.68
C ALA A 635 -8.38 46.30 27.48
N LEU A 636 -8.77 46.55 26.22
CA LEU A 636 -9.84 47.46 25.83
C LEU A 636 -11.15 46.72 25.53
N PRO A 637 -12.33 47.37 25.66
CA PRO A 637 -13.60 46.77 25.27
C PRO A 637 -13.62 46.51 23.76
N GLU A 638 -13.82 45.26 23.38
CA GLU A 638 -13.83 44.83 21.98
C GLU A 638 -14.99 45.47 21.19
N ARG A 639 -14.71 46.04 20.02
CA ARG A 639 -15.72 46.61 19.12
C ARG A 639 -16.06 45.61 18.03
N LEU A 640 -17.25 45.00 18.11
CA LEU A 640 -17.77 44.11 17.07
C LEU A 640 -18.16 44.89 15.81
N ILE A 641 -17.64 44.50 14.66
CA ILE A 641 -17.92 45.09 13.34
C ILE A 641 -18.51 44.02 12.45
N VAL A 642 -19.81 44.10 12.18
CA VAL A 642 -20.58 43.13 11.39
C VAL A 642 -20.90 43.70 10.02
N GLN A 643 -20.74 42.89 8.98
CA GLN A 643 -21.14 43.24 7.62
C GLN A 643 -22.49 42.61 7.27
N ASN A 644 -23.45 43.46 6.85
CA ASN A 644 -24.74 43.01 6.32
C ASN A 644 -24.84 43.35 4.82
N GLY A 645 -25.43 42.46 4.02
CA GLY A 645 -25.69 42.72 2.60
C GLY A 645 -24.41 42.88 1.78
N ARG A 646 -23.42 42.00 1.99
CA ARG A 646 -22.11 42.05 1.33
C ARG A 646 -22.21 42.10 -0.20
N CYS A 647 -23.17 41.40 -0.78
CA CYS A 647 -23.27 41.10 -2.21
C CYS A 647 -24.43 41.85 -2.88
N ASN A 648 -24.61 43.12 -2.52
CA ASN A 648 -25.66 43.99 -3.03
C ASN A 648 -25.24 44.82 -4.26
N ASP A 649 -23.95 44.89 -4.59
CA ASP A 649 -23.44 45.62 -5.75
C ASP A 649 -23.47 44.75 -7.01
N LYS A 650 -24.30 45.14 -7.98
CA LYS A 650 -24.42 44.45 -9.28
C LYS A 650 -23.15 44.56 -10.12
N TYR A 651 -22.40 45.65 -10.00
CA TYR A 651 -21.22 45.93 -10.82
C TYR A 651 -19.97 45.27 -10.24
N ASN A 652 -19.97 44.97 -8.94
CA ASN A 652 -18.92 44.23 -8.25
C ASN A 652 -19.50 43.01 -7.51
N PRO A 653 -19.96 41.98 -8.25
CA PRO A 653 -20.54 40.79 -7.63
C PRO A 653 -19.52 40.06 -6.75
N CYS A 654 -20.01 39.49 -5.66
CA CYS A 654 -19.19 38.64 -4.79
C CYS A 654 -18.71 37.40 -5.53
N LYS A 655 -17.46 37.00 -5.32
CA LYS A 655 -16.92 35.75 -5.87
C LYS A 655 -17.07 34.63 -4.85
N VAL A 656 -17.55 33.47 -5.29
CA VAL A 656 -17.69 32.25 -4.50
C VAL A 656 -16.85 31.16 -5.17
N LEU A 657 -15.82 30.68 -4.49
CA LEU A 657 -14.93 29.64 -5.00
C LEU A 657 -15.42 28.24 -4.59
N ASN A 658 -15.21 27.27 -5.47
CA ASN A 658 -15.46 25.84 -5.31
C ASN A 658 -16.96 25.46 -5.21
N CYS A 659 -17.82 26.12 -5.99
CA CYS A 659 -19.24 25.79 -6.04
C CYS A 659 -19.49 24.38 -6.62
N PRO A 660 -20.36 23.55 -6.01
CA PRO A 660 -20.76 22.26 -6.55
C PRO A 660 -21.87 22.35 -7.61
N PHE A 661 -22.22 23.57 -8.04
CA PHE A 661 -23.23 23.90 -9.06
C PHE A 661 -22.84 25.19 -9.78
N GLU A 662 -23.50 25.51 -10.90
CA GLU A 662 -23.13 26.65 -11.75
C GLU A 662 -23.53 28.02 -11.18
N LYS A 663 -24.63 28.10 -10.44
CA LYS A 663 -25.20 29.38 -9.99
C LYS A 663 -25.65 29.29 -8.52
N MET A 664 -25.20 30.25 -7.71
CA MET A 664 -25.78 30.47 -6.39
C MET A 664 -27.18 31.10 -6.53
N PRO A 665 -28.17 30.71 -5.70
CA PRO A 665 -29.45 31.39 -5.65
C PRO A 665 -29.31 32.85 -5.23
N LYS A 666 -30.19 33.71 -5.76
CA LYS A 666 -30.17 35.17 -5.52
C LYS A 666 -30.52 35.55 -4.08
N ASP A 667 -31.20 34.67 -3.35
CA ASP A 667 -31.65 34.86 -1.98
C ASP A 667 -30.77 34.13 -0.95
N TYR A 668 -29.69 33.46 -1.40
CA TYR A 668 -28.82 32.69 -0.51
C TYR A 668 -28.35 33.50 0.70
N SER A 669 -28.66 33.01 1.90
CA SER A 669 -28.30 33.61 3.19
C SER A 669 -28.74 35.08 3.40
N ASN A 670 -29.61 35.65 2.55
CA ASN A 670 -29.94 37.10 2.57
C ASN A 670 -28.70 38.03 2.51
N GLN A 671 -27.59 37.59 1.92
CA GLN A 671 -26.35 38.40 1.84
C GLN A 671 -26.29 39.30 0.59
N GLY A 672 -27.35 39.31 -0.22
CA GLY A 672 -27.46 40.05 -1.48
C GLY A 672 -27.56 39.11 -2.68
N SER A 673 -27.97 39.64 -3.84
CA SER A 673 -28.34 38.83 -5.01
C SER A 673 -27.24 38.69 -6.07
N TYR A 674 -26.07 39.27 -5.85
CA TYR A 674 -25.00 39.30 -6.85
C TYR A 674 -23.81 38.47 -6.38
N MET A 675 -23.93 37.14 -6.56
CA MET A 675 -22.87 36.17 -6.30
C MET A 675 -22.52 35.42 -7.60
N MET A 676 -21.22 35.31 -7.89
CA MET A 676 -20.70 34.55 -9.02
C MET A 676 -19.99 33.30 -8.52
N CYS A 677 -20.44 32.15 -9.00
CA CYS A 677 -19.82 30.86 -8.69
C CYS A 677 -18.64 30.57 -9.61
N PHE A 678 -17.56 30.11 -9.01
CA PHE A 678 -16.40 29.54 -9.68
C PHE A 678 -16.17 28.14 -9.12
N ASN A 679 -15.84 27.19 -9.99
CA ASN A 679 -15.40 25.87 -9.57
C ASN A 679 -13.86 25.84 -9.44
N VAL A 680 -13.30 24.70 -9.04
CA VAL A 680 -11.86 24.57 -8.81
C VAL A 680 -11.00 24.71 -10.07
N LEU A 681 -11.57 24.61 -11.28
CA LEU A 681 -10.81 24.74 -12.53
C LEU A 681 -10.32 26.18 -12.79
N VAL A 682 -10.82 27.17 -12.04
CA VAL A 682 -10.28 28.54 -12.08
C VAL A 682 -8.91 28.64 -11.41
N LEU A 683 -8.54 27.63 -10.61
CA LEU A 683 -7.26 27.57 -9.94
C LEU A 683 -6.23 26.92 -10.86
N HIS A 684 -5.07 27.54 -10.96
CA HIS A 684 -3.93 27.03 -11.70
C HIS A 684 -2.73 26.92 -10.77
N LEU A 685 -1.94 25.86 -10.87
CA LEU A 685 -0.74 25.69 -10.08
C LEU A 685 0.23 26.83 -10.36
N ARG A 686 0.68 27.49 -9.28
CA ARG A 686 1.72 28.53 -9.35
C ARG A 686 3.10 27.92 -9.62
N ILE A 687 3.32 26.72 -9.09
CA ILE A 687 4.52 25.93 -9.33
C ILE A 687 4.13 24.86 -10.35
N PRO A 688 4.51 25.00 -11.62
CA PRO A 688 4.17 24.03 -12.65
C PRO A 688 4.70 22.63 -12.29
N THR A 689 3.90 21.60 -12.54
CA THR A 689 4.34 20.22 -12.41
C THR A 689 5.43 19.93 -13.46
N PRO A 690 6.58 19.34 -13.07
CA PRO A 690 7.64 19.01 -14.01
C PRO A 690 7.19 18.11 -15.17
N GLN A 691 7.88 18.22 -16.30
CA GLN A 691 7.63 17.35 -17.45
C GLN A 691 7.84 15.88 -17.07
N GLY A 692 6.90 15.01 -17.45
CA GLY A 692 6.90 13.59 -17.07
C GLY A 692 6.26 13.28 -15.71
N GLU A 693 5.89 14.30 -14.92
CA GLU A 693 5.18 14.12 -13.63
C GLU A 693 3.68 14.45 -13.68
N TYR A 694 3.19 14.95 -14.82
CA TYR A 694 1.76 15.13 -15.10
C TYR A 694 1.33 14.22 -16.25
N PRO A 695 0.09 13.71 -16.25
CA PRO A 695 -0.42 12.81 -17.27
C PRO A 695 -0.71 13.54 -18.58
N SER A 696 -0.70 12.79 -19.68
CA SER A 696 -1.16 13.24 -20.99
C SER A 696 -2.65 13.58 -20.97
N SER A 697 -3.03 14.59 -21.75
CA SER A 697 -4.44 14.90 -22.04
C SER A 697 -5.13 13.79 -22.85
N VAL A 698 -4.36 13.11 -23.71
CA VAL A 698 -4.83 11.98 -24.52
C VAL A 698 -4.50 10.69 -23.79
N VAL A 699 -5.53 9.87 -23.57
CA VAL A 699 -5.45 8.60 -22.85
C VAL A 699 -5.99 7.49 -23.76
N LYS A 700 -5.40 6.30 -23.68
CA LYS A 700 -5.85 5.14 -24.46
C LYS A 700 -7.24 4.70 -23.95
N PRO A 701 -8.13 4.16 -24.81
CA PRO A 701 -9.45 3.70 -24.37
C PRO A 701 -9.42 2.72 -23.18
N GLU A 702 -8.42 1.84 -23.13
CA GLU A 702 -8.20 0.89 -22.05
C GLU A 702 -7.75 1.51 -20.71
N ASP A 703 -7.27 2.76 -20.74
CA ASP A 703 -6.85 3.54 -19.57
C ASP A 703 -7.92 4.59 -19.15
N GLU A 704 -9.13 4.52 -19.72
CA GLU A 704 -10.27 5.36 -19.35
C GLU A 704 -11.31 4.55 -18.56
N PHE A 705 -11.53 4.95 -17.30
CA PHE A 705 -12.42 4.25 -16.37
C PHE A 705 -13.58 5.14 -15.92
N PHE A 706 -14.77 4.56 -15.78
CA PHE A 706 -15.97 5.27 -15.36
C PHE A 706 -16.48 4.73 -14.03
N PHE A 707 -16.71 5.64 -13.09
CA PHE A 707 -17.16 5.35 -11.73
C PHE A 707 -18.37 6.22 -11.40
N ASN A 708 -19.55 5.60 -11.36
CA ASN A 708 -20.75 6.27 -10.90
C ASN A 708 -21.03 5.98 -9.43
N PHE A 709 -21.02 7.03 -8.62
CA PHE A 709 -21.37 7.03 -7.22
C PHE A 709 -22.88 7.15 -7.06
N HIS A 710 -23.45 6.28 -6.24
CA HIS A 710 -24.88 6.27 -5.99
C HIS A 710 -25.18 5.82 -4.56
N GLN A 711 -26.15 6.49 -3.94
CA GLN A 711 -26.60 6.17 -2.60
C GLN A 711 -28.03 5.61 -2.64
N THR A 712 -28.20 4.43 -2.06
CA THR A 712 -29.51 3.84 -1.74
C THR A 712 -29.64 3.72 -0.21
N LYS A 713 -29.99 2.55 0.32
CA LYS A 713 -29.67 2.16 1.69
C LYS A 713 -28.17 1.85 1.85
N ASP A 714 -27.52 1.45 0.76
CA ASP A 714 -26.09 1.15 0.66
C ASP A 714 -25.39 2.23 -0.16
N GLY A 715 -24.09 2.42 0.09
CA GLY A 715 -23.21 3.24 -0.71
C GLY A 715 -22.61 2.40 -1.83
N LEU A 716 -22.73 2.86 -3.08
CA LEU A 716 -22.42 2.05 -4.26
C LEU A 716 -21.54 2.80 -5.25
N ILE A 717 -20.64 2.07 -5.90
CA ILE A 717 -19.91 2.50 -7.09
C ILE A 717 -20.30 1.54 -8.22
N ASN A 718 -20.74 2.04 -9.38
CA ASN A 718 -21.23 1.24 -10.51
C ASN A 718 -22.33 0.21 -10.16
N GLY A 719 -23.03 0.42 -9.03
CA GLY A 719 -24.05 -0.48 -8.50
C GLY A 719 -23.54 -1.61 -7.60
N ILE A 720 -22.24 -1.62 -7.30
CA ILE A 720 -21.56 -2.57 -6.42
C ILE A 720 -21.34 -1.95 -5.04
N LYS A 721 -21.61 -2.71 -3.98
CA LYS A 721 -21.23 -2.37 -2.60
C LYS A 721 -19.87 -2.99 -2.28
N PHE A 722 -18.92 -2.18 -1.83
CA PHE A 722 -17.63 -2.64 -1.37
C PHE A 722 -17.78 -3.50 -0.12
N ASP A 723 -17.10 -4.64 -0.12
CA ASP A 723 -17.02 -5.54 1.02
C ASP A 723 -15.57 -5.61 1.52
N PHE A 724 -15.35 -5.18 2.76
CA PHE A 724 -14.02 -5.19 3.37
C PHE A 724 -13.61 -6.64 3.64
N PRO A 725 -12.45 -7.10 3.15
CA PRO A 725 -11.99 -8.44 3.42
C PRO A 725 -11.57 -8.59 4.90
N GLU A 726 -11.45 -9.83 5.38
CA GLU A 726 -10.89 -10.11 6.71
C GLU A 726 -9.36 -9.96 6.72
N GLU A 727 -8.71 -10.35 5.61
CA GLU A 727 -7.28 -10.16 5.40
C GLU A 727 -7.02 -8.97 4.49
N PRO A 728 -5.96 -8.17 4.75
CA PRO A 728 -5.60 -7.05 3.90
C PRO A 728 -5.46 -7.45 2.43
N ILE A 729 -6.08 -6.67 1.53
CA ILE A 729 -5.97 -6.90 0.08
C ILE A 729 -4.50 -7.01 -0.34
N LEU A 730 -3.60 -6.21 0.25
CA LEU A 730 -2.16 -6.29 0.03
C LEU A 730 -1.56 -7.71 0.18
N LEU A 731 -2.08 -8.50 1.12
CA LEU A 731 -1.55 -9.83 1.45
C LEU A 731 -2.31 -10.96 0.74
N SER A 732 -3.43 -10.64 0.09
CA SER A 732 -4.30 -11.65 -0.51
C SER A 732 -3.74 -12.16 -1.83
N THR A 733 -3.76 -13.48 -2.02
CA THR A 733 -3.31 -14.15 -3.25
C THR A 733 -4.44 -14.41 -4.26
N ASP A 734 -5.70 -14.40 -3.82
CA ASP A 734 -6.90 -14.56 -4.67
C ASP A 734 -7.64 -13.22 -4.79
N ILE A 735 -7.05 -12.30 -5.53
CA ILE A 735 -7.70 -11.03 -5.87
C ILE A 735 -8.18 -11.13 -7.32
N LYS A 736 -9.48 -11.32 -7.47
CA LYS A 736 -10.12 -11.27 -8.78
C LYS A 736 -10.18 -9.81 -9.24
N ASN A 737 -10.11 -9.60 -10.56
CA ASN A 737 -10.41 -8.32 -11.20
C ASN A 737 -11.85 -7.87 -10.88
N GLU A 738 -12.25 -6.77 -11.47
CA GLU A 738 -13.57 -6.17 -11.31
C GLU A 738 -14.72 -7.19 -11.29
N CYS A 739 -15.67 -6.95 -10.40
CA CYS A 739 -16.72 -7.90 -10.11
C CYS A 739 -17.68 -8.07 -11.30
N ALA A 740 -18.11 -9.30 -11.55
CA ALA A 740 -19.06 -9.55 -12.63
C ALA A 740 -20.41 -8.83 -12.38
N TYR A 741 -20.89 -8.10 -13.39
CA TYR A 741 -22.18 -7.41 -13.35
C TYR A 741 -23.33 -8.36 -13.71
N PRO A 742 -24.50 -8.31 -13.02
CA PRO A 742 -25.64 -9.13 -13.38
C PRO A 742 -26.24 -8.75 -14.75
N VAL A 743 -26.62 -9.74 -15.57
CA VAL A 743 -27.13 -9.53 -16.94
C VAL A 743 -28.40 -8.67 -17.01
N LYS A 744 -29.24 -8.69 -15.97
CA LYS A 744 -30.56 -7.99 -15.97
C LYS A 744 -30.71 -6.90 -14.92
N CYS A 745 -29.79 -6.79 -13.96
CA CYS A 745 -29.77 -5.78 -12.89
C CYS A 745 -31.15 -5.39 -12.33
N GLU A 746 -31.98 -6.40 -12.06
CA GLU A 746 -33.36 -6.22 -11.62
C GLU A 746 -33.44 -5.55 -10.24
N LYS A 747 -32.36 -5.62 -9.43
CA LYS A 747 -32.19 -4.94 -8.14
C LYS A 747 -30.73 -4.49 -7.93
N VAL A 748 -30.53 -3.18 -7.80
CA VAL A 748 -29.23 -2.55 -7.49
C VAL A 748 -28.78 -2.91 -6.07
N GLY A 749 -27.48 -3.17 -5.85
CA GLY A 749 -26.93 -3.45 -4.52
C GLY A 749 -27.11 -4.88 -3.99
N GLN A 750 -27.41 -5.87 -4.85
CA GLN A 750 -27.56 -7.28 -4.44
C GLN A 750 -26.27 -8.11 -4.46
N ARG A 751 -25.14 -7.54 -4.92
CA ARG A 751 -23.85 -8.23 -4.96
C ARG A 751 -22.83 -7.48 -4.11
N TYR A 752 -22.14 -8.25 -3.26
CA TYR A 752 -21.04 -7.80 -2.41
C TYR A 752 -19.76 -8.40 -2.99
N CYS A 753 -18.73 -7.59 -3.16
CA CYS A 753 -17.42 -8.04 -3.58
C CYS A 753 -16.36 -7.01 -3.20
N ARG A 754 -15.09 -7.40 -3.31
CA ARG A 754 -13.94 -6.54 -3.00
C ARG A 754 -13.78 -5.34 -3.94
N HIS A 755 -14.55 -5.26 -5.04
CA HIS A 755 -14.56 -4.18 -6.03
C HIS A 755 -13.17 -3.60 -6.31
N THR A 756 -12.44 -4.23 -7.22
CA THR A 756 -11.06 -3.90 -7.54
C THR A 756 -10.90 -3.46 -8.99
N VAL A 757 -9.97 -2.54 -9.23
CA VAL A 757 -9.51 -2.14 -10.58
C VAL A 757 -7.99 -2.25 -10.63
N TYR A 758 -7.47 -2.80 -11.72
CA TYR A 758 -6.03 -2.94 -11.92
C TYR A 758 -5.50 -1.93 -12.92
N LEU A 759 -4.41 -1.28 -12.56
CA LEU A 759 -3.66 -0.34 -13.38
C LEU A 759 -2.26 -0.93 -13.59
N ASN A 760 -2.00 -1.56 -14.74
CA ASN A 760 -0.79 -2.37 -14.97
C ASN A 760 0.22 -1.74 -15.95
N ASP A 761 -0.09 -0.57 -16.52
CA ASP A 761 0.76 0.12 -17.50
C ASP A 761 1.58 1.21 -16.80
N TYR A 762 2.63 0.80 -16.08
CA TYR A 762 3.45 1.74 -15.28
C TYR A 762 3.98 2.90 -16.11
N GLY A 763 3.79 4.13 -15.62
CA GLY A 763 4.12 5.38 -16.30
C GLY A 763 3.07 5.84 -17.31
N SER A 764 2.00 5.07 -17.56
CA SER A 764 0.91 5.51 -18.43
C SER A 764 0.00 6.53 -17.76
N SER A 765 -0.70 7.28 -18.60
CA SER A 765 -1.70 8.26 -18.17
C SER A 765 -3.06 7.58 -18.11
N THR A 766 -3.76 7.74 -16.99
CA THR A 766 -5.08 7.16 -16.75
C THR A 766 -6.09 8.26 -16.51
N ARG A 767 -7.29 8.07 -17.06
CA ARG A 767 -8.41 9.00 -16.91
C ARG A 767 -9.54 8.32 -16.15
N PHE A 768 -9.96 8.93 -15.05
CA PHE A 768 -11.17 8.51 -14.33
C PHE A 768 -12.29 9.53 -14.53
N VAL A 769 -13.48 9.03 -14.85
CA VAL A 769 -14.71 9.80 -14.96
C VAL A 769 -15.59 9.46 -13.77
N LEU A 770 -15.70 10.41 -12.84
CA LEU A 770 -16.41 10.27 -11.57
C LEU A 770 -17.79 10.94 -11.71
N SER A 771 -18.89 10.19 -11.58
CA SER A 771 -20.24 10.73 -11.83
C SER A 771 -21.24 10.47 -10.71
N SER A 772 -22.29 11.30 -10.63
CA SER A 772 -23.42 11.12 -9.70
C SER A 772 -24.75 11.38 -10.44
N LEU A 773 -25.14 10.47 -11.33
CA LEU A 773 -26.23 10.75 -12.31
C LEU A 773 -27.59 10.12 -11.99
N ARG A 774 -27.64 9.10 -11.12
CA ARG A 774 -28.81 8.21 -11.02
C ARG A 774 -29.91 8.73 -10.08
N LEU A 775 -31.16 8.65 -10.55
CA LEU A 775 -32.41 8.98 -9.85
C LEU A 775 -32.81 7.91 -8.80
N PRO A 776 -33.62 8.24 -7.76
CA PRO A 776 -34.37 9.49 -7.55
C PRO A 776 -33.68 10.55 -6.70
N VAL A 777 -32.57 10.24 -6.02
CA VAL A 777 -31.87 11.21 -5.17
C VAL A 777 -30.54 11.58 -5.81
N ARG A 778 -30.44 12.83 -6.28
CA ARG A 778 -29.19 13.43 -6.74
C ARG A 778 -28.50 14.03 -5.53
N ILE A 779 -27.36 13.48 -5.10
CA ILE A 779 -26.52 14.03 -4.02
C ILE A 779 -25.09 14.20 -4.53
N THR A 780 -24.35 15.10 -3.89
CA THR A 780 -22.93 15.32 -4.18
C THR A 780 -22.06 14.32 -3.41
N HIS A 781 -20.92 13.92 -3.99
CA HIS A 781 -19.99 12.99 -3.33
C HIS A 781 -18.55 13.54 -3.36
N PRO A 782 -17.93 13.84 -2.21
CA PRO A 782 -16.51 14.18 -2.14
C PRO A 782 -15.69 12.91 -2.28
N ILE A 783 -15.03 12.72 -3.42
CA ILE A 783 -14.28 11.51 -3.72
C ILE A 783 -12.82 11.72 -3.37
N HIS A 784 -12.31 10.90 -2.46
CA HIS A 784 -10.92 10.87 -2.07
C HIS A 784 -10.21 9.67 -2.68
N MET A 785 -8.97 9.85 -3.13
CA MET A 785 -8.09 8.78 -3.59
C MET A 785 -6.77 8.80 -2.82
N HIS A 786 -6.40 7.64 -2.27
CA HIS A 786 -5.16 7.43 -1.56
C HIS A 786 -3.97 7.29 -2.53
N GLY A 787 -2.75 7.44 -2.03
CA GLY A 787 -1.50 7.25 -2.79
C GLY A 787 -1.22 8.29 -3.89
N HIS A 788 -2.20 9.11 -4.25
CA HIS A 788 -2.11 10.03 -5.38
C HIS A 788 -2.65 11.41 -5.04
N SER A 789 -2.19 12.39 -5.81
CA SER A 789 -2.97 13.59 -6.07
C SER A 789 -3.18 13.67 -7.57
N TYR A 790 -4.43 13.83 -7.98
CA TYR A 790 -4.89 13.77 -9.36
C TYR A 790 -5.19 15.17 -9.92
N PHE A 791 -5.13 15.29 -11.24
CA PHE A 791 -5.34 16.53 -11.98
C PHE A 791 -6.81 16.65 -12.35
N ILE A 792 -7.45 17.78 -12.02
CA ILE A 792 -8.86 18.00 -12.38
C ILE A 792 -8.92 18.54 -13.81
N ALA A 793 -9.37 17.72 -14.75
CA ALA A 793 -9.38 18.07 -16.17
C ALA A 793 -10.69 18.73 -16.62
N LYS A 794 -11.83 18.30 -16.06
CA LYS A 794 -13.16 18.82 -16.44
C LYS A 794 -14.19 18.59 -15.34
N ILE A 795 -15.16 19.50 -15.23
CA ILE A 795 -16.37 19.35 -14.43
C ILE A 795 -17.56 19.57 -15.36
N GLY A 796 -18.49 18.63 -15.39
CA GLY A 796 -19.76 18.73 -16.12
C GLY A 796 -20.92 18.83 -15.14
N TYR A 797 -21.70 19.91 -15.22
CA TYR A 797 -22.87 20.13 -14.39
C TYR A 797 -24.16 19.64 -15.06
N PRO A 798 -25.22 19.37 -14.29
CA PRO A 798 -26.56 19.12 -14.85
C PRO A 798 -27.18 20.37 -15.48
N GLU A 799 -28.34 20.21 -16.10
CA GLU A 799 -29.18 21.33 -16.53
C GLU A 799 -29.99 21.88 -15.35
N TYR A 800 -30.17 23.21 -15.31
CA TYR A 800 -30.89 23.92 -14.26
C TYR A 800 -32.09 24.69 -14.83
N ASP A 801 -33.14 24.88 -14.03
CA ASP A 801 -34.22 25.83 -14.32
C ASP A 801 -33.81 27.28 -14.00
N GLU A 802 -34.72 28.23 -14.24
CA GLU A 802 -34.48 29.66 -13.95
C GLU A 802 -34.25 29.95 -12.45
N SER A 803 -34.74 29.07 -11.57
CA SER A 803 -34.52 29.17 -10.12
C SER A 803 -33.20 28.55 -9.67
N GLY A 804 -32.43 27.97 -10.59
CA GLY A 804 -31.16 27.31 -10.31
C GLY A 804 -31.31 25.88 -9.79
N ARG A 805 -32.49 25.26 -9.93
CA ARG A 805 -32.72 23.88 -9.47
C ARG A 805 -32.46 22.88 -10.58
N ILE A 806 -31.92 21.72 -10.22
CA ILE A 806 -31.59 20.67 -11.19
C ILE A 806 -32.87 20.14 -11.87
N THR A 807 -32.91 20.20 -13.20
CA THR A 807 -33.99 19.61 -14.01
C THR A 807 -33.57 18.24 -14.53
N VAL A 808 -32.51 18.17 -15.34
CA VAL A 808 -32.05 16.96 -16.04
C VAL A 808 -30.58 16.70 -15.67
N PRO A 809 -30.16 15.44 -15.42
CA PRO A 809 -28.74 15.13 -15.27
C PRO A 809 -27.96 15.54 -16.52
N ASN A 810 -26.65 15.73 -16.37
CA ASN A 810 -25.77 15.99 -17.48
C ASN A 810 -25.90 14.90 -18.56
N LYS A 811 -25.94 15.31 -19.84
CA LYS A 811 -26.23 14.44 -20.99
C LYS A 811 -24.98 13.85 -21.66
N ASP A 812 -23.78 14.27 -21.25
CA ASP A 812 -22.52 13.77 -21.83
C ASP A 812 -22.30 12.29 -21.53
N LEU A 813 -22.95 11.75 -20.49
CA LEU A 813 -22.81 10.37 -20.05
C LEU A 813 -24.12 9.59 -20.22
N LYS A 814 -24.01 8.40 -20.80
CA LYS A 814 -25.06 7.39 -20.87
C LYS A 814 -24.88 6.39 -19.73
N MET A 815 -25.91 6.30 -18.88
CA MET A 815 -25.91 5.44 -17.71
C MET A 815 -26.62 4.10 -18.00
N PRO A 816 -25.97 2.94 -17.82
CA PRO A 816 -26.67 1.66 -17.82
C PRO A 816 -27.45 1.43 -16.52
N SER A 817 -28.28 0.39 -16.48
CA SER A 817 -28.97 -0.03 -15.24
C SER A 817 -28.01 -0.45 -14.13
N CYS A 818 -26.78 -0.84 -14.45
CA CYS A 818 -25.67 -1.18 -13.57
C CYS A 818 -24.39 -1.26 -14.41
N GLY A 819 -23.22 -1.19 -13.77
CA GLY A 819 -21.95 -1.17 -14.49
C GLY A 819 -21.51 0.24 -14.85
N HIS A 820 -20.60 0.31 -15.82
CA HIS A 820 -19.89 1.52 -16.17
C HIS A 820 -20.75 2.46 -17.01
N PRO A 821 -20.82 3.75 -16.66
CA PRO A 821 -21.20 4.79 -17.59
C PRO A 821 -20.32 4.77 -18.84
N THR A 822 -20.82 5.34 -19.92
CA THR A 822 -20.06 5.60 -21.16
C THR A 822 -20.36 7.00 -21.65
N TRP A 823 -19.47 7.59 -22.44
CA TRP A 823 -19.78 8.83 -23.13
C TRP A 823 -20.94 8.64 -24.12
N SER A 824 -21.89 9.57 -24.15
CA SER A 824 -23.06 9.53 -25.04
C SER A 824 -22.67 9.71 -26.50
N ASP A 825 -21.86 10.74 -26.80
CA ASP A 825 -21.50 11.17 -28.16
C ASP A 825 -19.96 11.32 -28.30
N GLY A 826 -19.22 10.31 -27.84
CA GLY A 826 -17.76 10.35 -27.79
C GLY A 826 -17.21 11.25 -26.68
N THR A 827 -15.89 11.28 -26.52
CA THR A 827 -15.23 12.05 -25.46
C THR A 827 -15.53 13.55 -25.61
N PRO A 828 -16.13 14.21 -24.59
CA PRO A 828 -16.40 15.64 -24.65
C PRO A 828 -15.13 16.48 -24.80
N GLY A 829 -15.24 17.60 -25.51
CA GLY A 829 -14.17 18.58 -25.61
C GLY A 829 -13.81 19.24 -24.28
N GLY A 830 -12.60 19.81 -24.20
CA GLY A 830 -12.13 20.56 -23.04
C GLY A 830 -11.65 19.71 -21.86
N ILE A 831 -11.37 18.42 -22.08
CA ILE A 831 -10.62 17.58 -21.14
C ILE A 831 -9.13 17.79 -21.44
N VAL A 832 -8.52 18.75 -20.74
CA VAL A 832 -7.13 19.13 -20.95
C VAL A 832 -6.40 19.11 -19.61
N VAL A 833 -5.19 18.54 -19.62
CA VAL A 833 -4.24 18.57 -18.51
C VAL A 833 -2.91 19.07 -19.03
N ASP A 834 -2.37 20.07 -18.33
CA ASP A 834 -1.05 20.63 -18.55
C ASP A 834 -0.31 20.79 -17.21
N SER A 835 0.90 21.32 -17.25
CA SER A 835 1.75 21.49 -16.08
C SER A 835 1.14 22.40 -14.99
N THR A 836 0.17 23.24 -15.33
CA THR A 836 -0.49 24.19 -14.42
C THR A 836 -1.87 23.73 -13.96
N THR A 837 -2.37 22.60 -14.45
CA THR A 837 -3.68 22.08 -14.03
C THR A 837 -3.72 21.78 -12.54
N VAL A 838 -4.78 22.23 -11.85
CA VAL A 838 -4.94 22.06 -10.39
C VAL A 838 -4.88 20.59 -9.99
N ARG A 839 -4.19 20.33 -8.88
CA ARG A 839 -4.03 19.00 -8.28
C ARG A 839 -4.74 18.94 -6.94
N LYS A 840 -5.49 17.84 -6.75
CA LYS A 840 -6.26 17.58 -5.54
C LYS A 840 -6.18 16.11 -5.18
N ASP A 841 -6.48 15.78 -3.93
CA ASP A 841 -6.69 14.38 -3.51
C ASP A 841 -8.13 14.11 -3.09
N THR A 842 -8.93 15.17 -2.90
CA THR A 842 -10.38 15.09 -2.72
C THR A 842 -11.08 16.07 -3.66
N VAL A 843 -12.08 15.62 -4.42
CA VAL A 843 -12.90 16.50 -5.29
C VAL A 843 -14.38 16.20 -5.14
N ILE A 844 -15.21 17.25 -5.15
CA ILE A 844 -16.66 17.10 -5.15
C ILE A 844 -17.16 16.65 -6.52
N VAL A 845 -17.90 15.54 -6.57
CA VAL A 845 -18.69 15.16 -7.73
C VAL A 845 -20.06 15.84 -7.62
N PRO A 846 -20.43 16.72 -8.58
CA PRO A 846 -21.68 17.46 -8.51
C PRO A 846 -22.88 16.51 -8.67
N ALA A 847 -23.97 16.84 -7.98
CA ALA A 847 -25.21 16.09 -8.06
C ALA A 847 -25.78 16.20 -9.49
N GLY A 848 -26.08 15.08 -10.13
CA GLY A 848 -26.52 15.06 -11.52
C GLY A 848 -25.43 15.39 -12.55
N GLY A 849 -24.15 15.46 -12.16
CA GLY A 849 -23.04 15.76 -13.05
C GLY A 849 -21.86 14.79 -12.92
N TYR A 850 -20.69 15.22 -13.39
CA TYR A 850 -19.45 14.44 -13.35
C TYR A 850 -18.19 15.31 -13.21
N VAL A 851 -17.09 14.66 -12.84
CA VAL A 851 -15.73 15.21 -12.83
C VAL A 851 -14.81 14.25 -13.58
N VAL A 852 -13.94 14.79 -14.43
CA VAL A 852 -12.86 14.02 -15.08
C VAL A 852 -11.56 14.34 -14.38
N ILE A 853 -10.89 13.31 -13.89
CA ILE A 853 -9.57 13.41 -13.28
C ILE A 853 -8.55 12.59 -14.07
N HIS A 854 -7.31 13.06 -14.12
CA HIS A 854 -6.20 12.31 -14.68
C HIS A 854 -5.17 11.99 -13.60
N LEU A 855 -4.57 10.81 -13.69
CA LEU A 855 -3.44 10.38 -12.87
C LEU A 855 -2.36 9.72 -13.72
N LEU A 856 -1.16 9.62 -13.15
CA LEU A 856 -0.02 8.91 -13.72
C LEU A 856 0.19 7.64 -12.91
N GLN A 857 0.28 6.47 -13.56
CA GLN A 857 0.53 5.19 -12.90
C GLN A 857 2.00 5.09 -12.41
N ASN A 858 2.38 5.83 -11.37
CA ASN A 858 3.76 5.95 -10.88
C ASN A 858 3.96 5.62 -9.39
N ASN A 859 3.00 4.95 -8.75
CA ASN A 859 3.04 4.60 -7.34
C ASN A 859 2.54 3.16 -7.12
N PRO A 860 3.39 2.15 -7.32
CA PRO A 860 2.97 0.75 -7.22
C PRO A 860 2.44 0.39 -5.82
N GLY A 861 1.24 -0.18 -5.75
CA GLY A 861 0.59 -0.52 -4.48
C GLY A 861 -0.92 -0.74 -4.60
N TRP A 862 -1.55 -0.97 -3.46
CA TRP A 862 -3.00 -0.98 -3.32
C TRP A 862 -3.47 0.35 -2.74
N TRP A 863 -4.31 1.07 -3.47
CA TRP A 863 -4.81 2.38 -3.09
C TRP A 863 -6.32 2.39 -2.97
N PHE A 864 -6.83 2.99 -1.91
CA PHE A 864 -8.25 3.08 -1.67
C PHE A 864 -8.83 4.35 -2.33
N MET A 865 -9.98 4.24 -3.00
CA MET A 865 -10.74 5.38 -3.49
C MET A 865 -12.18 5.27 -2.99
N HIS A 866 -12.68 6.33 -2.36
CA HIS A 866 -13.98 6.28 -1.70
C HIS A 866 -14.64 7.65 -1.56
N CYS A 867 -15.93 7.65 -1.28
CA CYS A 867 -16.62 8.85 -0.83
C CYS A 867 -16.20 9.17 0.61
N HIS A 868 -15.83 10.41 0.88
CA HIS A 868 -15.29 10.83 2.18
C HIS A 868 -16.37 11.20 3.22
N ILE A 869 -17.64 11.06 2.86
CA ILE A 869 -18.77 11.03 3.80
C ILE A 869 -18.76 9.67 4.50
N ASP A 870 -18.47 9.64 5.81
CA ASP A 870 -18.26 8.38 6.56
C ASP A 870 -19.48 7.48 6.51
N TYR A 871 -20.69 8.04 6.49
CA TYR A 871 -21.92 7.27 6.28
C TYR A 871 -21.89 6.50 4.96
N HIS A 872 -21.50 7.13 3.84
CA HIS A 872 -21.42 6.46 2.54
C HIS A 872 -20.29 5.42 2.50
N LEU A 873 -19.12 5.73 3.05
CA LEU A 873 -17.98 4.80 3.12
C LEU A 873 -18.34 3.54 3.91
N ASN A 874 -18.88 3.70 5.12
CA ASN A 874 -19.26 2.58 5.99
C ASN A 874 -20.42 1.74 5.42
N HIS A 875 -21.16 2.28 4.44
CA HIS A 875 -22.18 1.55 3.69
C HIS A 875 -21.66 1.02 2.34
N GLY A 876 -20.35 1.09 2.07
CA GLY A 876 -19.67 0.40 0.97
C GLY A 876 -19.36 1.24 -0.27
N MET A 877 -19.42 2.57 -0.20
CA MET A 877 -19.09 3.45 -1.35
C MET A 877 -17.58 3.61 -1.54
N ALA A 878 -16.92 2.52 -1.93
CA ALA A 878 -15.48 2.46 -2.10
C ALA A 878 -15.06 1.48 -3.20
N ILE A 879 -13.79 1.57 -3.59
CA ILE A 879 -13.12 0.71 -4.56
C ILE A 879 -11.62 0.63 -4.21
N ALA A 880 -10.99 -0.52 -4.44
CA ALA A 880 -9.55 -0.71 -4.25
C ALA A 880 -8.84 -0.76 -5.61
N ILE A 881 -7.83 0.09 -5.78
CA ILE A 881 -7.07 0.24 -7.01
C ILE A 881 -5.73 -0.47 -6.84
N GLY A 882 -5.52 -1.55 -7.57
CA GLY A 882 -4.25 -2.27 -7.64
C GLY A 882 -3.39 -1.67 -8.74
N GLU A 883 -2.51 -0.75 -8.39
CA GLU A 883 -1.58 -0.14 -9.33
C GLU A 883 -0.28 -0.92 -9.33
N ASN A 884 -0.03 -1.68 -10.40
CA ASN A 884 1.11 -2.58 -10.56
C ASN A 884 1.53 -3.25 -9.21
N PRO A 885 0.62 -3.94 -8.51
CA PRO A 885 0.86 -4.37 -7.13
C PRO A 885 2.00 -5.38 -7.00
N ILE A 886 2.38 -6.06 -8.09
CA ILE A 886 3.52 -6.96 -8.16
C ILE A 886 4.85 -6.21 -8.00
N ALA A 887 4.92 -4.97 -8.50
CA ALA A 887 6.09 -4.11 -8.37
C ALA A 887 6.12 -3.34 -7.03
N ALA A 888 5.09 -3.45 -6.19
CA ALA A 888 5.05 -2.78 -4.90
C ALA A 888 6.11 -3.33 -3.94
N SER A 889 6.60 -2.47 -3.05
CA SER A 889 7.50 -2.90 -1.97
C SER A 889 6.81 -3.96 -1.10
N THR A 890 7.49 -5.05 -0.78
CA THR A 890 6.96 -6.04 0.17
C THR A 890 6.85 -5.43 1.57
N PRO A 891 5.79 -5.72 2.34
CA PRO A 891 5.72 -5.31 3.73
C PRO A 891 6.83 -6.00 4.56
N PRO A 892 7.26 -5.42 5.69
CA PRO A 892 8.11 -6.09 6.66
C PRO A 892 7.46 -7.39 7.18
N GLY A 893 8.28 -8.39 7.53
CA GLY A 893 7.84 -9.69 8.05
C GLY A 893 6.68 -9.62 9.06
N PRO A 894 6.75 -8.78 10.10
CA PRO A 894 5.68 -8.67 11.10
C PRO A 894 4.31 -8.19 10.58
N LEU A 895 4.24 -7.59 9.39
CA LEU A 895 2.97 -7.15 8.78
C LEU A 895 2.26 -8.24 7.98
N HIS A 896 2.90 -9.39 7.73
CA HIS A 896 2.30 -10.50 6.99
C HIS A 896 1.24 -11.27 7.79
N HIS A 897 1.12 -11.01 9.08
CA HIS A 897 0.20 -11.70 9.98
C HIS A 897 -0.50 -10.69 10.89
N ALA A 898 -1.71 -11.02 11.33
CA ALA A 898 -2.36 -10.27 12.39
C ALA A 898 -1.49 -10.31 13.67
N THR A 899 -1.24 -9.15 14.25
CA THR A 899 -0.40 -9.01 15.45
C THR A 899 -0.88 -7.86 16.32
N ASP A 900 -0.71 -8.01 17.63
CA ASP A 900 -1.04 -6.95 18.60
C ASP A 900 0.00 -5.84 18.61
N GLU A 901 1.23 -6.12 18.17
CA GLU A 901 2.32 -5.16 18.18
C GLU A 901 3.10 -5.22 16.86
N PHE A 902 2.94 -4.18 16.05
CA PHE A 902 3.71 -4.02 14.81
C PHE A 902 4.73 -2.89 14.93
N CYS A 903 6.00 -3.20 14.65
CA CYS A 903 7.06 -2.20 14.59
C CYS A 903 8.16 -2.63 13.62
N PHE A 904 8.74 -1.64 12.94
CA PHE A 904 9.92 -1.80 12.10
C PHE A 904 10.87 -0.60 12.32
N THR A 905 12.15 -0.77 12.00
CA THR A 905 13.16 0.25 12.26
C THR A 905 13.25 1.29 11.15
N LEU A 906 13.74 2.48 11.49
CA LEU A 906 14.07 3.51 10.50
C LEU A 906 15.09 3.01 9.47
N ARG A 907 16.00 2.12 9.87
CA ARG A 907 16.98 1.51 8.95
C ARG A 907 16.28 0.63 7.92
N THR A 908 15.30 -0.16 8.32
CA THR A 908 14.46 -0.97 7.41
C THR A 908 13.66 -0.07 6.47
N PHE A 909 13.06 1.00 6.99
CA PHE A 909 12.36 2.01 6.19
C PHE A 909 13.28 2.58 5.08
N LEU A 910 14.43 3.16 5.46
CA LEU A 910 15.35 3.80 4.52
C LEU A 910 15.91 2.81 3.49
N PHE A 911 16.15 1.55 3.90
CA PHE A 911 16.58 0.51 2.98
C PHE A 911 15.52 0.18 1.93
N LYS A 912 14.26 -0.04 2.35
CA LYS A 912 13.14 -0.31 1.43
C LYS A 912 12.82 0.89 0.54
N GLU A 913 12.99 2.10 1.04
CA GLU A 913 12.83 3.31 0.25
C GLU A 913 13.91 3.42 -0.84
N ASN A 914 15.18 3.18 -0.51
CA ASN A 914 16.32 3.26 -1.45
C ASN A 914 16.35 2.14 -2.52
N ILE A 915 15.66 1.02 -2.31
CA ILE A 915 15.53 -0.02 -3.35
C ILE A 915 14.53 0.40 -4.43
N ASN A 916 13.50 1.17 -4.04
CA ASN A 916 12.36 1.48 -4.89
C ASN A 916 12.37 2.91 -5.45
N GLY A 917 13.25 3.78 -4.94
CA GLY A 917 13.50 5.13 -5.44
C GLY A 917 14.76 5.18 -6.26
#